data_AF-A0A0H4KVY7-F1
#
_entry.id   AF-A0A0H4KVY7-F1
#
_cell.length_a   1.000
_cell.length_b   1.000
_cell.length_c   1.000
_cell.angle_alpha   90.00
_cell.angle_beta   90.00
_cell.angle_gamma   90.00
#
_symmetry.space_group_name_H-M   'P 1'
#
loop_
_entity.id
_entity.type
_entity.pdbx_description
1 polymer ?
#
loop_
_entity_poly.entity_id
_entity_poly.type
_entity_poly.pdbx_seq_one_letter_code
_entity_poly.pdbx_strand_id
1 'polypeptide(L)'
;MKRKKQWFLNRMIIMLLIPLLCMTTPVWADTNGKTTKGGEKLDRGLVAVSTSEGVYLSWRFLSQEATGYSETGLTGANFNVYRNGKKIAVVKDSTNFLDRDGNSESTYYVSSSQNEKGTGKSAVVTPMNEAYYDLKLKKPKDGRTPDGQTYTYEANDTSVGDVDGDGQYELFVKWDPSNSKDVSQVGYTGNAYIDCYKLDGTLLYRIDLGVNIRAGAHYTQFLVYDFDQDGKAEMMLKTAPGTKTIQFDKHGNVQGEKFITMPKEDIKAGYRHSDDYRMSSEDYYDHVVKMFMNWHKYEEVQKGNWPKTLEECFGIAKKYRYPLSQEDAESLADYFMDEYAPKRSERNKLRDFQGFILEGPEYLTVFEGATGKELDTVDYEPQRYDDGLMWGDYATPRIEPGNRVDRFLSGVAYLERDQPYAIFTRGYYTRANVVSYRWDGKKLKKYWAVDSGWTPMSNPFNSNPHEKDGKSKKYGTLTNQGAHYLTTSDVDNDGKQEIVYGGATIDHNGKLLYSSYDKMPPESEKSGERVKLGHGDTLHVADINPKRNGLEIFMVHENGTKAPYGYSLRDAKTGEVIVGEYTGKDTGRGIIGDIDPAHEGLEMWATSLLSADGQKIDQKFPGTNMSIRWGADMTTQIINGTFAEPPTIDDWKKGRLLTATNTSTNNGTKGNPSLVADLFGDWREELIVKKADSSALRIYMSTEKTNHKLYTLMQDKQYRTGIANQNTGYNQPAYPSFYFASDMNWRDVPLLKKHH
;
A
#
# COMPACT_ATOMS: atom_id res chain seq x y z
N MET A 1 -54.68 -56.50 -3.14
CA MET A 1 -54.81 -56.77 -4.60
C MET A 1 -56.27 -56.70 -5.02
N LYS A 2 -56.68 -55.63 -5.72
CA LYS A 2 -57.57 -55.66 -6.91
C LYS A 2 -57.86 -54.23 -7.41
N ARG A 3 -57.12 -53.86 -8.48
CA ARG A 3 -57.39 -52.96 -9.63
C ARG A 3 -57.94 -51.54 -9.35
N LYS A 4 -57.14 -50.47 -9.57
CA LYS A 4 -56.75 -49.76 -10.82
C LYS A 4 -57.83 -48.83 -11.43
N LYS A 5 -57.53 -47.52 -11.41
CA LYS A 5 -57.62 -46.44 -12.45
C LYS A 5 -58.20 -45.14 -11.86
N GLN A 6 -57.36 -44.14 -11.56
CA GLN A 6 -56.86 -43.07 -12.45
C GLN A 6 -57.93 -42.01 -12.73
N TRP A 7 -57.88 -40.93 -11.95
CA TRP A 7 -58.71 -39.73 -12.07
C TRP A 7 -57.84 -38.57 -12.55
N PHE A 8 -58.23 -37.96 -13.66
CA PHE A 8 -57.89 -36.60 -14.04
C PHE A 8 -58.93 -35.66 -13.44
N LEU A 9 -58.51 -34.55 -12.83
CA LEU A 9 -59.41 -33.42 -12.62
C LEU A 9 -58.67 -32.07 -12.73
N ASN A 10 -59.25 -31.23 -13.58
CA ASN A 10 -58.92 -29.84 -13.88
C ASN A 10 -58.74 -28.95 -12.65
N ARG A 11 -57.80 -27.99 -12.74
CA ARG A 11 -58.02 -26.63 -12.22
C ARG A 11 -57.45 -25.56 -13.15
N MET A 12 -58.30 -24.57 -13.39
CA MET A 12 -58.18 -23.39 -14.23
C MET A 12 -56.92 -22.56 -13.93
N ILE A 13 -56.25 -22.12 -14.99
CA ILE A 13 -55.23 -21.07 -14.96
C ILE A 13 -55.93 -19.72 -15.10
N ILE A 14 -55.73 -18.87 -14.10
CA ILE A 14 -56.11 -17.45 -14.09
C ILE A 14 -55.07 -16.69 -14.93
N MET A 15 -55.55 -15.98 -15.94
CA MET A 15 -54.77 -15.07 -16.79
C MET A 15 -54.51 -13.78 -16.01
N LEU A 16 -53.27 -13.57 -15.55
CA LEU A 16 -52.81 -12.33 -14.91
C LEU A 16 -51.90 -11.59 -15.90
N LEU A 17 -52.42 -10.51 -16.48
CA LEU A 17 -51.66 -9.51 -17.22
C LEU A 17 -50.76 -8.76 -16.23
N ILE A 18 -49.44 -9.01 -16.30
CA ILE A 18 -48.41 -8.24 -15.59
C ILE A 18 -47.77 -7.29 -16.61
N PRO A 19 -47.70 -5.98 -16.34
CA PRO A 19 -46.97 -5.05 -17.19
C PRO A 19 -45.46 -5.34 -17.09
N LEU A 20 -44.86 -5.58 -18.26
CA LEU A 20 -43.43 -5.82 -18.42
C LEU A 20 -42.67 -4.52 -18.03
N LEU A 21 -42.14 -4.47 -16.81
CA LEU A 21 -41.09 -3.51 -16.45
C LEU A 21 -39.84 -3.94 -17.24
N CYS A 22 -39.53 -3.22 -18.33
CA CYS A 22 -38.21 -3.29 -18.95
C CYS A 22 -37.19 -2.71 -17.98
N MET A 23 -36.62 -3.56 -17.12
CA MET A 23 -35.30 -3.30 -16.57
C MET A 23 -34.32 -3.41 -17.74
N THR A 24 -33.92 -2.26 -18.29
CA THR A 24 -32.82 -2.19 -19.23
C THR A 24 -31.53 -2.44 -18.46
N THR A 25 -31.08 -3.70 -18.42
CA THR A 25 -29.68 -3.98 -18.14
C THR A 25 -28.86 -3.52 -19.35
N PRO A 26 -27.78 -2.73 -19.18
CA PRO A 26 -26.89 -2.45 -20.29
C PRO A 26 -26.29 -3.77 -20.79
N VAL A 27 -26.50 -4.05 -22.08
CA VAL A 27 -25.81 -5.12 -22.80
C VAL A 27 -24.44 -4.54 -23.19
N TRP A 28 -23.39 -5.05 -22.55
CA TRP A 28 -22.02 -4.62 -22.78
C TRP A 28 -21.48 -5.24 -24.08
N ALA A 29 -20.88 -4.40 -24.93
CA ALA A 29 -20.23 -4.84 -26.14
C ALA A 29 -18.83 -5.35 -25.81
N ASP A 30 -18.58 -6.62 -26.14
CA ASP A 30 -17.31 -7.30 -26.01
C ASP A 30 -16.26 -6.62 -26.94
N THR A 31 -15.43 -5.73 -26.39
CA THR A 31 -14.41 -5.03 -27.18
C THR A 31 -13.11 -5.82 -27.19
N ASN A 32 -13.06 -6.86 -28.03
CA ASN A 32 -11.84 -7.51 -28.48
C ASN A 32 -10.98 -6.52 -29.31
N GLY A 33 -10.29 -5.62 -28.61
CA GLY A 33 -9.28 -4.71 -29.15
C GLY A 33 -7.92 -5.05 -28.55
N LYS A 34 -6.89 -5.14 -29.39
CA LYS A 34 -5.49 -5.34 -28.98
C LYS A 34 -5.09 -4.28 -27.95
N THR A 35 -4.44 -4.72 -26.87
CA THR A 35 -3.87 -3.89 -25.81
C THR A 35 -3.01 -2.76 -26.39
N THR A 36 -3.18 -1.55 -25.85
CA THR A 36 -2.20 -0.46 -26.03
C THR A 36 -0.96 -0.84 -25.24
N LYS A 37 0.22 -0.74 -25.85
CA LYS A 37 1.48 -1.09 -25.18
C LYS A 37 1.63 -0.32 -23.85
N GLY A 38 1.61 -1.02 -22.71
CA GLY A 38 2.19 -0.57 -21.44
C GLY A 38 1.26 0.04 -20.38
N GLY A 39 -0.07 -0.16 -20.41
CA GLY A 39 -0.97 0.32 -19.35
C GLY A 39 -2.41 -0.19 -19.42
N GLU A 40 -3.18 0.03 -18.36
CA GLU A 40 -4.58 -0.41 -18.22
C GLU A 40 -5.50 0.25 -19.26
N LYS A 41 -6.47 -0.52 -19.76
CA LYS A 41 -7.43 -0.06 -20.77
C LYS A 41 -8.64 0.59 -20.10
N LEU A 42 -8.47 1.84 -19.69
CA LEU A 42 -9.51 2.58 -18.99
C LEU A 42 -10.67 3.02 -19.89
N ASP A 43 -11.87 2.99 -19.32
CA ASP A 43 -13.06 3.57 -19.91
C ASP A 43 -13.05 5.11 -19.78
N ARG A 44 -14.18 5.77 -20.04
CA ARG A 44 -14.27 7.23 -19.95
C ARG A 44 -14.39 7.75 -18.52
N GLY A 45 -14.71 6.91 -17.54
CA GLY A 45 -14.91 7.32 -16.15
C GLY A 45 -15.90 8.47 -15.99
N LEU A 46 -16.93 8.54 -16.84
CA LEU A 46 -17.86 9.68 -16.82
C LEU A 46 -18.65 9.67 -15.51
N VAL A 47 -18.61 10.78 -14.78
CA VAL A 47 -19.45 11.02 -13.61
C VAL A 47 -20.33 12.25 -13.83
N ALA A 48 -21.50 12.24 -13.19
CA ALA A 48 -22.44 13.35 -13.18
C ALA A 48 -22.92 13.60 -11.75
N VAL A 49 -22.89 14.85 -11.30
CA VAL A 49 -23.26 15.26 -9.94
C VAL A 49 -24.18 16.47 -10.00
N SER A 50 -25.32 16.39 -9.31
CA SER A 50 -26.21 17.52 -9.11
C SER A 50 -25.59 18.51 -8.13
N THR A 51 -25.52 19.77 -8.54
CA THR A 51 -25.01 20.89 -7.73
C THR A 51 -26.09 21.97 -7.64
N SER A 52 -25.87 22.99 -6.81
CA SER A 52 -26.75 24.16 -6.75
C SER A 52 -26.77 24.98 -8.05
N GLU A 53 -25.79 24.81 -8.94
CA GLU A 53 -25.67 25.55 -10.20
C GLU A 53 -26.10 24.74 -11.45
N GLY A 54 -26.47 23.47 -11.30
CA GLY A 54 -26.77 22.55 -12.40
C GLY A 54 -26.11 21.19 -12.21
N VAL A 55 -25.95 20.43 -13.30
CA VAL A 55 -25.26 19.14 -13.27
C VAL A 55 -23.80 19.31 -13.68
N TYR A 56 -22.90 19.03 -12.74
CA TYR A 56 -21.47 18.92 -12.99
C TYR A 56 -21.15 17.56 -13.63
N LEU A 57 -20.36 17.57 -14.70
CA LEU A 57 -19.88 16.40 -15.40
C LEU A 57 -18.35 16.40 -15.38
N SER A 58 -17.74 15.24 -15.22
CA SER A 58 -16.29 15.05 -15.31
C SER A 58 -15.97 13.71 -15.94
N TRP A 59 -14.90 13.62 -16.73
CA TRP A 59 -14.49 12.39 -17.41
C TRP A 59 -12.99 12.35 -17.69
N ARG A 60 -12.48 11.14 -17.94
CA ARG A 60 -11.05 10.91 -18.14
C ARG A 60 -10.63 11.50 -19.47
N PHE A 61 -9.49 12.16 -19.52
CA PHE A 61 -8.74 12.34 -20.77
C PHE A 61 -7.74 11.20 -20.85
N LEU A 62 -7.75 10.40 -21.93
CA LEU A 62 -6.83 9.26 -22.02
C LEU A 62 -5.52 9.70 -22.67
N SER A 63 -4.39 9.17 -22.22
CA SER A 63 -3.04 9.57 -22.65
C SER A 63 -2.83 9.42 -24.17
N GLN A 64 -3.45 8.43 -24.81
CA GLN A 64 -3.45 8.26 -26.27
C GLN A 64 -4.22 9.33 -27.05
N GLU A 65 -5.06 10.11 -26.37
CA GLU A 65 -5.80 11.22 -26.94
C GLU A 65 -5.06 12.55 -26.80
N ALA A 66 -3.96 12.59 -26.04
CA ALA A 66 -3.10 13.75 -25.87
C ALA A 66 -2.06 13.84 -27.00
N THR A 67 -1.98 15.00 -27.65
CA THR A 67 -1.13 15.21 -28.85
C THR A 67 -0.26 16.46 -28.79
N GLY A 68 -0.40 17.28 -27.74
CA GLY A 68 0.36 18.51 -27.57
C GLY A 68 -0.04 19.21 -26.27
N TYR A 69 0.22 20.51 -26.20
CA TYR A 69 -0.02 21.35 -25.03
C TYR A 69 -0.55 22.73 -25.43
N SER A 70 -1.12 23.45 -24.47
CA SER A 70 -1.54 24.86 -24.50
C SER A 70 -0.99 25.57 -23.26
N GLU A 71 -1.41 26.82 -23.03
CA GLU A 71 -1.07 27.56 -21.82
C GLU A 71 -1.70 26.95 -20.55
N THR A 72 -2.84 26.28 -20.68
CA THR A 72 -3.63 25.81 -19.52
C THR A 72 -3.78 24.30 -19.44
N GLY A 73 -3.21 23.52 -20.36
CA GLY A 73 -3.41 22.08 -20.37
C GLY A 73 -2.74 21.37 -21.54
N LEU A 74 -2.90 20.06 -21.58
CA LEU A 74 -2.68 19.24 -22.76
C LEU A 74 -3.74 19.52 -23.84
N THR A 75 -3.35 19.36 -25.10
CA THR A 75 -4.24 19.44 -26.27
C THR A 75 -4.42 18.07 -26.91
N GLY A 76 -5.48 17.91 -27.70
CA GLY A 76 -5.80 16.62 -28.32
C GLY A 76 -7.28 16.47 -28.65
N ALA A 77 -7.89 15.35 -28.25
CA ALA A 77 -9.31 15.09 -28.49
C ALA A 77 -10.22 16.16 -27.89
N ASN A 78 -11.26 16.57 -28.61
CA ASN A 78 -12.36 17.37 -28.07
C ASN A 78 -13.51 16.45 -27.67
N PHE A 79 -14.39 16.92 -26.79
CA PHE A 79 -15.46 16.09 -26.25
C PHE A 79 -16.83 16.69 -26.52
N ASN A 80 -17.68 15.93 -27.19
CA ASN A 80 -19.08 16.24 -27.37
C ASN A 80 -19.85 15.79 -26.12
N VAL A 81 -20.60 16.70 -25.48
CA VAL A 81 -21.44 16.38 -24.32
C VAL A 81 -22.88 16.22 -24.79
N TYR A 82 -23.53 15.14 -24.38
CA TYR A 82 -24.92 14.85 -24.71
C TYR A 82 -25.76 14.78 -23.45
N ARG A 83 -26.92 15.44 -23.47
CA ARG A 83 -27.99 15.30 -22.47
C ARG A 83 -29.22 14.70 -23.15
N ASN A 84 -29.78 13.64 -22.59
CA ASN A 84 -31.01 12.98 -23.10
C ASN A 84 -30.93 12.67 -24.60
N GLY A 85 -29.76 12.21 -25.06
CA GLY A 85 -29.50 11.90 -26.47
C GLY A 85 -29.16 13.09 -27.36
N LYS A 86 -29.33 14.34 -26.91
CA LYS A 86 -29.04 15.55 -27.69
C LYS A 86 -27.69 16.15 -27.31
N LYS A 87 -26.86 16.49 -28.30
CA LYS A 87 -25.61 17.22 -28.09
C LYS A 87 -25.91 18.63 -27.55
N ILE A 88 -25.28 18.98 -26.43
CA ILE A 88 -25.45 20.28 -25.77
C ILE A 88 -24.17 21.13 -25.77
N ALA A 89 -22.99 20.51 -25.86
CA ALA A 89 -21.72 21.23 -25.85
C ALA A 89 -20.60 20.50 -26.60
N VAL A 90 -19.51 21.24 -26.86
CA VAL A 90 -18.19 20.71 -27.26
C VAL A 90 -17.15 21.31 -26.32
N VAL A 91 -16.51 20.48 -25.50
CA VAL A 91 -15.45 20.87 -24.56
C VAL A 91 -14.09 20.58 -25.18
N LYS A 92 -13.16 21.54 -25.11
CA LYS A 92 -11.86 21.47 -25.81
C LYS A 92 -10.66 21.57 -24.87
N ASP A 93 -10.82 22.36 -23.82
CA ASP A 93 -9.83 22.90 -22.90
C ASP A 93 -9.86 22.26 -21.50
N SER A 94 -10.82 21.36 -21.25
CA SER A 94 -10.90 20.55 -20.02
C SER A 94 -11.53 19.19 -20.33
N THR A 95 -11.76 18.39 -19.29
CA THR A 95 -12.63 17.21 -19.33
C THR A 95 -13.71 17.25 -18.25
N ASN A 96 -14.22 18.45 -18.00
CA ASN A 96 -15.39 18.68 -17.17
C ASN A 96 -16.35 19.67 -17.83
N PHE A 97 -17.61 19.68 -17.38
CA PHE A 97 -18.64 20.56 -17.89
C PHE A 97 -19.73 20.79 -16.84
N LEU A 98 -20.19 22.04 -16.70
CA LEU A 98 -21.35 22.37 -15.88
C LEU A 98 -22.57 22.64 -16.77
N ASP A 99 -23.52 21.72 -16.76
CA ASP A 99 -24.80 21.88 -17.45
C ASP A 99 -25.84 22.55 -16.54
N ARG A 100 -26.02 23.86 -16.72
CA ARG A 100 -26.96 24.67 -15.95
C ARG A 100 -28.44 24.35 -16.21
N ASP A 101 -28.73 23.73 -17.35
CA ASP A 101 -30.09 23.34 -17.74
C ASP A 101 -30.40 21.88 -17.36
N GLY A 102 -29.42 21.16 -16.80
CA GLY A 102 -29.52 19.79 -16.34
C GLY A 102 -30.27 19.64 -15.02
N ASN A 103 -30.85 18.46 -14.79
CA ASN A 103 -31.48 18.09 -13.51
C ASN A 103 -31.23 16.60 -13.18
N SER A 104 -31.69 16.14 -12.02
CA SER A 104 -31.50 14.76 -11.53
C SER A 104 -32.05 13.66 -12.47
N GLU A 105 -33.04 13.98 -13.30
CA GLU A 105 -33.65 13.04 -14.27
C GLU A 105 -32.92 13.02 -15.61
N SER A 106 -31.94 13.91 -15.79
CA SER A 106 -31.17 13.98 -17.02
C SER A 106 -30.24 12.78 -17.16
N THR A 107 -30.01 12.35 -18.40
CA THR A 107 -29.03 11.30 -18.73
C THR A 107 -27.91 11.90 -19.55
N TYR A 108 -26.68 11.49 -19.28
CA TYR A 108 -25.49 12.03 -19.93
C TYR A 108 -24.62 10.95 -20.54
N TYR A 109 -24.02 11.27 -21.68
CA TYR A 109 -22.82 10.57 -22.17
C TYR A 109 -21.93 11.58 -22.88
N VAL A 110 -20.64 11.26 -22.96
CA VAL A 110 -19.67 12.04 -23.73
C VAL A 110 -19.11 11.22 -24.88
N SER A 111 -18.71 11.88 -25.96
CA SER A 111 -17.97 11.25 -27.03
C SER A 111 -16.74 12.06 -27.44
N SER A 112 -15.61 11.38 -27.57
CA SER A 112 -14.36 11.91 -28.14
C SER A 112 -14.55 12.18 -29.62
N SER A 113 -14.24 13.40 -30.08
CA SER A 113 -14.32 13.80 -31.48
C SER A 113 -13.37 13.04 -32.40
N GLN A 114 -12.34 12.39 -31.83
CA GLN A 114 -11.38 11.57 -32.57
C GLN A 114 -11.82 10.11 -32.70
N ASN A 115 -12.80 9.64 -31.90
CA ASN A 115 -13.27 8.26 -31.90
C ASN A 115 -14.74 8.12 -31.44
N GLU A 116 -15.68 8.77 -32.15
CA GLU A 116 -17.07 8.91 -31.68
C GLU A 116 -17.87 7.59 -31.51
N LYS A 117 -17.43 6.49 -32.13
CA LYS A 117 -18.16 5.20 -32.16
C LYS A 117 -17.45 4.03 -31.44
N GLY A 118 -16.23 4.24 -30.92
CA GLY A 118 -15.44 3.24 -30.19
C GLY A 118 -15.35 3.54 -28.68
N THR A 119 -14.19 3.30 -28.07
CA THR A 119 -13.87 3.70 -26.68
C THR A 119 -13.95 5.21 -26.43
N GLY A 120 -14.12 6.00 -27.49
CA GLY A 120 -14.36 7.43 -27.36
C GLY A 120 -15.75 7.77 -26.80
N LYS A 121 -16.74 6.86 -26.84
CA LYS A 121 -18.08 7.08 -26.27
C LYS A 121 -18.19 6.46 -24.87
N SER A 122 -18.62 7.25 -23.87
CA SER A 122 -18.87 6.75 -22.52
C SER A 122 -20.15 5.92 -22.41
N ALA A 123 -20.28 5.16 -21.31
CA ALA A 123 -21.57 4.71 -20.82
C ALA A 123 -22.51 5.90 -20.54
N VAL A 124 -23.82 5.63 -20.52
CA VAL A 124 -24.82 6.62 -20.13
C VAL A 124 -24.91 6.66 -18.60
N VAL A 125 -24.84 7.85 -18.01
CA VAL A 125 -24.92 8.05 -16.56
C VAL A 125 -26.07 8.98 -16.17
N THR A 126 -26.54 8.85 -14.94
CA THR A 126 -27.50 9.75 -14.30
C THR A 126 -26.82 10.52 -13.18
N PRO A 127 -27.19 11.79 -12.92
CA PRO A 127 -26.61 12.58 -11.85
C PRO A 127 -26.80 11.96 -10.48
N MET A 128 -25.71 11.91 -9.70
CA MET A 128 -25.74 11.68 -8.27
C MET A 128 -26.23 12.93 -7.55
N ASN A 129 -26.88 12.77 -6.39
CA ASN A 129 -27.38 13.92 -5.61
C ASN A 129 -26.30 14.59 -4.76
N GLU A 130 -25.24 13.86 -4.46
CA GLU A 130 -24.13 14.30 -3.61
C GLU A 130 -22.83 14.16 -4.40
N ALA A 131 -21.83 14.96 -4.05
CA ALA A 131 -20.46 14.85 -4.58
C ALA A 131 -19.68 13.67 -3.99
N TYR A 132 -20.40 12.63 -3.59
CA TYR A 132 -19.86 11.35 -3.16
C TYR A 132 -20.85 10.23 -3.45
N TYR A 133 -20.35 8.99 -3.46
CA TYR A 133 -21.21 7.81 -3.38
C TYR A 133 -20.74 6.86 -2.28
N ASP A 134 -21.69 6.14 -1.68
CA ASP A 134 -21.42 5.13 -0.66
C ASP A 134 -21.37 3.74 -1.33
N LEU A 135 -20.16 3.19 -1.53
CA LEU A 135 -19.98 1.78 -1.90
C LEU A 135 -20.33 0.91 -0.69
N LYS A 136 -21.50 0.26 -0.72
CA LYS A 136 -21.95 -0.60 0.39
C LYS A 136 -21.04 -1.79 0.56
N LEU A 137 -20.57 -1.99 1.79
CA LEU A 137 -19.66 -3.06 2.16
C LEU A 137 -20.39 -4.16 2.91
N LYS A 138 -19.90 -5.40 2.75
CA LYS A 138 -20.32 -6.53 3.56
C LYS A 138 -19.35 -6.74 4.72
N LYS A 139 -19.57 -6.03 5.82
CA LYS A 139 -18.75 -6.15 7.04
C LYS A 139 -18.62 -7.62 7.50
N PRO A 140 -17.39 -8.14 7.71
CA PRO A 140 -17.18 -9.45 8.30
C PRO A 140 -17.82 -9.55 9.70
N LYS A 141 -18.15 -10.78 10.10
CA LYS A 141 -18.68 -11.03 11.43
C LYS A 141 -17.60 -10.79 12.47
N ASP A 142 -17.99 -10.21 13.60
CA ASP A 142 -17.16 -10.12 14.80
C ASP A 142 -16.68 -11.51 15.24
N GLY A 143 -15.55 -11.54 15.95
CA GLY A 143 -14.90 -12.77 16.36
C GLY A 143 -14.35 -12.72 17.77
N ARG A 144 -13.70 -13.82 18.15
CA ARG A 144 -13.03 -13.99 19.44
C ARG A 144 -11.70 -14.70 19.25
N THR A 145 -10.65 -14.21 19.89
CA THR A 145 -9.31 -14.82 19.90
C THR A 145 -9.23 -15.99 20.87
N PRO A 146 -8.17 -16.83 20.81
CA PRO A 146 -8.00 -17.97 21.71
C PRO A 146 -8.02 -17.62 23.20
N ASP A 147 -7.51 -16.44 23.58
CA ASP A 147 -7.53 -15.91 24.95
C ASP A 147 -8.90 -15.34 25.39
N GLY A 148 -9.90 -15.39 24.51
CA GLY A 148 -11.25 -14.95 24.79
C GLY A 148 -11.54 -13.47 24.50
N GLN A 149 -10.57 -12.68 24.04
CA GLN A 149 -10.80 -11.28 23.65
C GLN A 149 -11.72 -11.22 22.42
N THR A 150 -12.79 -10.43 22.50
CA THR A 150 -13.68 -10.15 21.36
C THR A 150 -13.12 -9.04 20.48
N TYR A 151 -13.35 -9.12 19.18
CA TYR A 151 -12.98 -8.08 18.22
C TYR A 151 -14.07 -7.89 17.16
N THR A 152 -14.14 -6.67 16.62
CA THR A 152 -14.97 -6.33 15.45
C THR A 152 -14.07 -6.02 14.25
N TYR A 153 -14.66 -5.64 13.12
CA TYR A 153 -13.95 -5.28 11.89
C TYR A 153 -14.23 -3.86 11.44
N GLU A 154 -13.19 -3.23 10.91
CA GLU A 154 -13.29 -1.95 10.22
C GLU A 154 -12.70 -2.08 8.80
N ALA A 155 -13.31 -1.39 7.83
CA ALA A 155 -12.70 -1.24 6.53
C ALA A 155 -11.41 -0.43 6.68
N ASN A 156 -10.38 -0.74 5.91
CA ASN A 156 -9.04 -0.18 6.12
C ASN A 156 -8.42 0.20 4.76
N ASP A 157 -7.11 -0.01 4.58
CA ASP A 157 -6.40 0.30 3.35
C ASP A 157 -7.06 -0.36 2.12
N THR A 158 -7.07 0.37 1.01
CA THR A 158 -7.71 -0.04 -0.24
C THR A 158 -6.73 0.09 -1.41
N SER A 159 -6.80 -0.82 -2.38
CA SER A 159 -6.11 -0.73 -3.67
C SER A 159 -7.12 -0.89 -4.81
N VAL A 160 -6.68 -0.68 -6.05
CA VAL A 160 -7.53 -0.78 -7.24
C VAL A 160 -6.89 -1.57 -8.37
N GLY A 161 -7.75 -2.16 -9.20
CA GLY A 161 -7.39 -2.82 -10.46
C GLY A 161 -8.66 -3.15 -11.24
N ASP A 162 -8.59 -3.06 -12.56
CA ASP A 162 -9.66 -3.52 -13.46
C ASP A 162 -9.55 -5.02 -13.60
N VAL A 163 -10.47 -5.78 -12.99
CA VAL A 163 -10.31 -7.24 -12.86
C VAL A 163 -10.95 -8.03 -13.99
N ASP A 164 -11.81 -7.40 -14.80
CA ASP A 164 -12.52 -8.06 -15.89
C ASP A 164 -12.31 -7.42 -17.27
N GLY A 165 -11.54 -6.34 -17.34
CA GLY A 165 -11.09 -5.67 -18.56
C GLY A 165 -12.13 -4.74 -19.16
N ASP A 166 -13.11 -4.31 -18.35
CA ASP A 166 -14.20 -3.41 -18.79
C ASP A 166 -13.80 -1.92 -18.77
N GLY A 167 -12.66 -1.59 -18.17
CA GLY A 167 -12.06 -0.26 -18.06
C GLY A 167 -12.48 0.52 -16.81
N GLN A 168 -13.28 -0.07 -15.92
CA GLN A 168 -13.60 0.44 -14.60
C GLN A 168 -12.71 -0.24 -13.55
N TYR A 169 -12.35 0.49 -12.49
CA TYR A 169 -11.64 -0.09 -11.37
C TYR A 169 -12.59 -0.80 -10.40
N GLU A 170 -12.22 -2.01 -9.97
CA GLU A 170 -12.70 -2.61 -8.73
C GLU A 170 -11.88 -2.11 -7.53
N LEU A 171 -12.50 -2.11 -6.34
CA LEU A 171 -11.83 -1.79 -5.09
C LEU A 171 -11.48 -3.07 -4.31
N PHE A 172 -10.21 -3.19 -3.94
CA PHE A 172 -9.69 -4.23 -3.08
C PHE A 172 -9.58 -3.70 -1.65
N VAL A 173 -10.48 -4.12 -0.77
CA VAL A 173 -10.66 -3.53 0.56
C VAL A 173 -10.10 -4.46 1.63
N LYS A 174 -9.07 -4.02 2.35
CA LYS A 174 -8.59 -4.72 3.54
C LYS A 174 -9.56 -4.49 4.70
N TRP A 175 -9.92 -5.57 5.39
CA TRP A 175 -10.61 -5.51 6.67
C TRP A 175 -9.62 -5.75 7.79
N ASP A 176 -9.54 -4.78 8.69
CA ASP A 176 -8.66 -4.85 9.85
C ASP A 176 -9.50 -5.16 11.11
N PRO A 177 -9.15 -6.19 11.89
CA PRO A 177 -9.82 -6.45 13.14
C PRO A 177 -9.46 -5.36 14.17
N SER A 178 -10.39 -5.00 15.06
CA SER A 178 -10.21 -3.96 16.07
C SER A 178 -9.09 -4.24 17.08
N ASN A 179 -8.55 -5.47 17.07
CA ASN A 179 -7.41 -5.89 17.87
C ASN A 179 -6.17 -6.20 17.02
N SER A 180 -6.04 -5.63 15.81
CA SER A 180 -4.77 -5.63 15.07
C SER A 180 -3.62 -5.03 15.90
N LYS A 181 -2.39 -5.31 15.50
CA LYS A 181 -1.19 -5.01 16.30
C LYS A 181 -0.11 -4.37 15.45
N ASP A 182 0.54 -3.35 16.00
CA ASP A 182 1.92 -3.06 15.57
C ASP A 182 2.82 -4.27 15.94
N VAL A 183 3.90 -4.50 15.21
CA VAL A 183 4.79 -5.64 15.48
C VAL A 183 5.47 -5.59 16.85
N SER A 184 5.57 -4.41 17.49
CA SER A 184 6.06 -4.27 18.87
C SER A 184 5.04 -4.65 19.94
N GLN A 185 3.78 -4.86 19.56
CA GLN A 185 2.68 -5.10 20.49
C GLN A 185 2.37 -6.59 20.60
N VAL A 186 2.11 -7.04 21.81
CA VAL A 186 1.75 -8.42 22.16
C VAL A 186 0.24 -8.63 22.05
N GLY A 187 -0.18 -9.86 21.73
CA GLY A 187 -1.58 -10.29 21.74
C GLY A 187 -2.00 -10.95 20.43
N TYR A 188 -3.01 -11.80 20.52
CA TYR A 188 -3.68 -12.37 19.34
C TYR A 188 -4.37 -11.27 18.52
N THR A 189 -4.55 -11.55 17.23
CA THR A 189 -5.38 -10.73 16.33
C THR A 189 -6.50 -11.58 15.74
N GLY A 190 -7.60 -10.94 15.33
CA GLY A 190 -8.49 -11.53 14.35
C GLY A 190 -7.79 -11.78 13.01
N ASN A 191 -8.47 -12.46 12.09
CA ASN A 191 -7.95 -12.68 10.74
C ASN A 191 -7.98 -11.37 9.96
N ALA A 192 -7.00 -11.14 9.10
CA ALA A 192 -7.12 -10.10 8.07
C ALA A 192 -7.90 -10.65 6.87
N TYR A 193 -8.75 -9.81 6.28
CA TYR A 193 -9.47 -10.14 5.03
C TYR A 193 -9.14 -9.13 3.93
N ILE A 194 -9.21 -9.57 2.67
CA ILE A 194 -9.24 -8.68 1.50
C ILE A 194 -10.50 -9.01 0.70
N ASP A 195 -11.38 -8.03 0.51
CA ASP A 195 -12.54 -8.15 -0.39
C ASP A 195 -12.25 -7.50 -1.74
N CYS A 196 -12.88 -7.98 -2.81
CA CYS A 196 -12.93 -7.29 -4.10
C CYS A 196 -14.38 -6.87 -4.42
N TYR A 197 -14.59 -5.58 -4.65
CA TYR A 197 -15.91 -4.99 -4.95
C TYR A 197 -15.91 -4.26 -6.30
N LYS A 198 -16.96 -4.48 -7.09
CA LYS A 198 -17.34 -3.55 -8.17
C LYS A 198 -17.92 -2.26 -7.58
N LEU A 199 -17.85 -1.15 -8.32
CA LEU A 199 -18.37 0.14 -7.85
C LEU A 199 -19.89 0.15 -7.64
N ASP A 200 -20.62 -0.80 -8.23
CA ASP A 200 -22.06 -1.00 -8.01
C ASP A 200 -22.41 -1.68 -6.66
N GLY A 201 -21.42 -2.09 -5.87
CA GLY A 201 -21.58 -2.77 -4.58
C GLY A 201 -21.56 -4.30 -4.66
N THR A 202 -21.35 -4.89 -5.84
CA THR A 202 -21.19 -6.33 -5.99
C THR A 202 -19.89 -6.79 -5.33
N LEU A 203 -20.00 -7.59 -4.26
CA LEU A 203 -18.88 -8.30 -3.66
C LEU A 203 -18.54 -9.54 -4.51
N LEU A 204 -17.39 -9.53 -5.16
CA LEU A 204 -16.95 -10.64 -6.01
C LEU A 204 -16.48 -11.83 -5.17
N TYR A 205 -15.58 -11.60 -4.21
CA TYR A 205 -15.05 -12.62 -3.29
C TYR A 205 -14.37 -11.96 -2.09
N ARG A 206 -14.01 -12.81 -1.11
CA ARG A 206 -13.19 -12.46 0.05
C ARG A 206 -12.02 -13.42 0.16
N ILE A 207 -10.80 -12.90 0.33
CA ILE A 207 -9.66 -13.68 0.82
C ILE A 207 -9.64 -13.60 2.34
N ASP A 208 -9.72 -14.76 2.99
CA ASP A 208 -9.46 -14.96 4.41
C ASP A 208 -8.03 -15.43 4.56
N LEU A 209 -7.16 -14.60 5.14
CA LEU A 209 -5.75 -14.93 5.29
C LEU A 209 -5.50 -16.02 6.34
N GLY A 210 -6.51 -16.33 7.16
CA GLY A 210 -6.43 -17.35 8.20
C GLY A 210 -5.65 -16.87 9.42
N VAL A 211 -5.46 -17.80 10.36
CA VAL A 211 -4.85 -17.51 11.67
C VAL A 211 -3.33 -17.31 11.62
N ASN A 212 -2.69 -17.79 10.53
CA ASN A 212 -1.24 -17.80 10.39
C ASN A 212 -0.67 -16.53 9.72
N ILE A 213 -1.52 -15.52 9.51
CA ILE A 213 -1.14 -14.17 9.12
C ILE A 213 -1.69 -13.21 10.18
N ARG A 214 -0.77 -12.59 10.93
CA ARG A 214 -1.13 -11.61 11.96
C ARG A 214 -1.64 -10.31 11.32
N ALA A 215 -2.63 -9.67 11.94
CA ALA A 215 -3.21 -8.44 11.41
C ALA A 215 -2.49 -7.19 11.96
N GLY A 216 -2.22 -6.24 11.06
CA GLY A 216 -1.58 -4.96 11.38
C GLY A 216 -0.86 -4.35 10.17
N ALA A 217 -0.47 -3.08 10.30
CA ALA A 217 0.09 -2.28 9.20
C ALA A 217 1.35 -2.90 8.54
N HIS A 218 2.20 -3.56 9.32
CA HIS A 218 3.47 -4.11 8.82
C HIS A 218 3.39 -5.53 8.29
N TYR A 219 2.24 -6.22 8.40
CA TYR A 219 2.10 -7.63 8.02
C TYR A 219 1.64 -7.83 6.57
N THR A 220 0.36 -7.55 6.30
CA THR A 220 -0.24 -7.81 4.99
C THR A 220 -0.03 -6.61 4.07
N GLN A 221 0.89 -6.78 3.12
CA GLN A 221 1.14 -5.87 2.02
C GLN A 221 0.58 -6.53 0.77
N PHE A 222 -0.40 -5.91 0.10
CA PHE A 222 -1.10 -6.52 -1.03
C PHE A 222 -0.97 -5.65 -2.28
N LEU A 223 -0.58 -6.27 -3.39
CA LEU A 223 -0.42 -5.60 -4.68
C LEU A 223 -1.59 -5.96 -5.57
N VAL A 224 -2.16 -4.96 -6.24
CA VAL A 224 -3.20 -5.13 -7.25
C VAL A 224 -2.74 -4.47 -8.54
N TYR A 225 -2.52 -5.28 -9.56
CA TYR A 225 -1.96 -4.85 -10.84
C TYR A 225 -2.17 -5.90 -11.91
N ASP A 226 -2.27 -5.49 -13.18
CA ASP A 226 -2.20 -6.39 -14.34
C ASP A 226 -0.73 -6.77 -14.58
N PHE A 227 -0.28 -7.86 -13.98
CA PHE A 227 1.13 -8.21 -13.99
C PHE A 227 1.57 -8.92 -15.27
N ASP A 228 0.70 -9.65 -15.95
CA ASP A 228 1.02 -10.33 -17.22
C ASP A 228 0.60 -9.54 -18.47
N GLN A 229 -0.08 -8.41 -18.27
CA GLN A 229 -0.57 -7.50 -19.31
C GLN A 229 -1.65 -8.11 -20.22
N ASP A 230 -2.49 -9.00 -19.68
CA ASP A 230 -3.64 -9.55 -20.39
C ASP A 230 -4.85 -8.60 -20.42
N GLY A 231 -4.78 -7.47 -19.72
CA GLY A 231 -5.82 -6.47 -19.58
C GLY A 231 -6.65 -6.62 -18.31
N LYS A 232 -6.29 -7.51 -17.38
CA LYS A 232 -6.98 -7.74 -16.11
C LYS A 232 -6.01 -7.79 -14.95
N ALA A 233 -6.36 -7.12 -13.87
CA ALA A 233 -5.54 -7.08 -12.68
C ALA A 233 -5.56 -8.43 -11.93
N GLU A 234 -4.41 -8.83 -11.41
CA GLU A 234 -4.27 -9.83 -10.36
C GLU A 234 -4.02 -9.20 -9.00
N MET A 235 -4.15 -10.01 -7.95
CA MET A 235 -3.70 -9.66 -6.61
C MET A 235 -2.54 -10.56 -6.16
N MET A 236 -1.48 -9.98 -5.61
CA MET A 236 -0.35 -10.71 -5.02
C MET A 236 -0.11 -10.28 -3.57
N LEU A 237 0.04 -11.25 -2.67
CA LEU A 237 0.31 -11.01 -1.25
C LEU A 237 0.89 -12.24 -0.56
N LYS A 238 1.52 -11.99 0.60
CA LYS A 238 1.98 -13.04 1.50
C LYS A 238 0.79 -13.82 2.06
N THR A 239 0.88 -15.15 2.04
CA THR A 239 -0.14 -16.07 2.54
C THR A 239 0.51 -17.15 3.41
N ALA A 240 -0.31 -18.01 4.02
CA ALA A 240 0.15 -19.08 4.92
C ALA A 240 -0.86 -20.25 4.90
N PRO A 241 -0.55 -21.40 5.55
CA PRO A 241 -1.55 -22.42 5.78
C PRO A 241 -2.81 -21.82 6.44
N GLY A 242 -3.99 -22.16 5.93
CA GLY A 242 -5.26 -21.61 6.41
C GLY A 242 -5.81 -20.49 5.53
N THR A 243 -4.98 -19.86 4.67
CA THR A 243 -5.46 -18.87 3.71
C THR A 243 -6.43 -19.50 2.69
N LYS A 244 -7.57 -18.85 2.46
CA LYS A 244 -8.62 -19.33 1.55
C LYS A 244 -9.38 -18.20 0.86
N THR A 245 -9.93 -18.51 -0.30
CA THR A 245 -10.90 -17.68 -1.01
C THR A 245 -12.31 -18.10 -0.63
N ILE A 246 -13.18 -17.14 -0.34
CA ILE A 246 -14.61 -17.28 -0.06
C ILE A 246 -15.37 -16.64 -1.22
N GLN A 247 -16.17 -17.44 -1.91
CA GLN A 247 -17.04 -17.01 -3.01
C GLN A 247 -18.42 -16.62 -2.48
N PHE A 248 -19.04 -15.65 -3.14
CA PHE A 248 -20.39 -15.20 -2.81
C PHE A 248 -21.35 -15.37 -3.99
N ASP A 249 -22.61 -15.66 -3.69
CA ASP A 249 -23.68 -15.57 -4.68
C ASP A 249 -24.10 -14.10 -4.90
N LYS A 250 -24.97 -13.86 -5.89
CA LYS A 250 -25.51 -12.51 -6.20
C LYS A 250 -26.30 -11.85 -5.06
N HIS A 251 -26.68 -12.61 -4.03
CA HIS A 251 -27.33 -12.09 -2.82
C HIS A 251 -26.32 -11.86 -1.69
N GLY A 252 -25.03 -12.04 -1.99
CA GLY A 252 -23.92 -11.92 -1.07
C GLY A 252 -23.75 -13.12 -0.14
N ASN A 253 -24.49 -14.22 -0.26
CA ASN A 253 -24.32 -15.38 0.65
C ASN A 253 -23.09 -16.19 0.25
N VAL A 254 -22.42 -16.81 1.24
CA VAL A 254 -21.26 -17.68 0.97
C VAL A 254 -21.70 -18.85 0.10
N GLN A 255 -21.08 -19.00 -1.07
CA GLN A 255 -21.33 -20.07 -2.02
C GLN A 255 -20.32 -21.22 -1.88
N GLY A 256 -19.08 -20.90 -1.50
CA GLY A 256 -18.02 -21.89 -1.35
C GLY A 256 -16.72 -21.29 -0.83
N GLU A 257 -15.85 -22.16 -0.34
CA GLU A 257 -14.53 -21.80 0.17
C GLU A 257 -13.47 -22.70 -0.46
N LYS A 258 -12.30 -22.15 -0.74
CA LYS A 258 -11.17 -22.91 -1.29
C LYS A 258 -9.85 -22.41 -0.72
N PHE A 259 -9.13 -23.28 -0.03
CA PHE A 259 -7.77 -22.99 0.42
C PHE A 259 -6.82 -22.83 -0.77
N ILE A 260 -5.79 -22.00 -0.58
CA ILE A 260 -4.62 -21.99 -1.47
C ILE A 260 -3.93 -23.36 -1.47
N THR A 261 -3.15 -23.64 -2.49
CA THR A 261 -2.37 -24.87 -2.60
C THR A 261 -1.09 -24.72 -1.78
N MET A 262 -0.86 -25.61 -0.82
CA MET A 262 0.45 -25.72 -0.17
C MET A 262 1.46 -26.42 -1.10
N PRO A 263 2.74 -26.00 -1.09
CA PRO A 263 3.82 -26.73 -1.75
C PRO A 263 3.86 -28.21 -1.37
N LYS A 264 4.27 -29.08 -2.31
CA LYS A 264 4.25 -30.54 -2.10
C LYS A 264 5.20 -30.97 -1.00
N GLU A 265 6.32 -30.28 -0.90
CA GLU A 265 7.37 -30.45 0.08
C GLU A 265 6.81 -30.21 1.49
N ASP A 266 5.98 -29.19 1.64
CA ASP A 266 5.34 -28.84 2.91
C ASP A 266 4.25 -29.82 3.32
N ILE A 267 3.45 -30.30 2.37
CA ILE A 267 2.48 -31.37 2.65
C ILE A 267 3.20 -32.64 3.13
N LYS A 268 4.34 -32.99 2.50
CA LYS A 268 5.19 -34.13 2.90
C LYS A 268 5.86 -33.90 4.25
N ALA A 269 6.24 -32.67 4.57
CA ALA A 269 6.78 -32.28 5.87
C ALA A 269 5.73 -32.34 7.00
N GLY A 270 4.45 -32.43 6.65
CA GLY A 270 3.35 -32.66 7.59
C GLY A 270 2.42 -31.46 7.79
N TYR A 271 2.70 -30.33 7.16
CA TYR A 271 1.91 -29.10 7.32
C TYR A 271 0.49 -29.23 6.77
N ARG A 272 -0.47 -28.61 7.44
CA ARG A 272 -1.91 -28.64 7.13
C ARG A 272 -2.50 -27.23 7.25
N HIS A 273 -3.56 -26.95 6.48
CA HIS A 273 -4.32 -25.70 6.63
C HIS A 273 -5.03 -25.56 7.98
N SER A 274 -5.15 -26.64 8.76
CA SER A 274 -5.70 -26.63 10.11
C SER A 274 -4.68 -26.26 11.19
N ASP A 275 -3.40 -26.12 10.83
CA ASP A 275 -2.35 -25.77 11.78
C ASP A 275 -2.54 -24.33 12.27
N ASP A 276 -2.27 -24.09 13.56
CA ASP A 276 -2.31 -22.78 14.20
C ASP A 276 -0.95 -22.51 14.83
N TYR A 277 -0.18 -21.61 14.22
CA TYR A 277 1.17 -21.25 14.66
C TYR A 277 1.18 -20.03 15.58
N ARG A 278 0.02 -19.53 16.01
CA ARG A 278 -0.05 -18.41 16.95
C ARG A 278 0.34 -18.90 18.34
N MET A 279 1.49 -18.44 18.83
CA MET A 279 2.00 -18.85 20.14
C MET A 279 1.10 -18.35 21.27
N SER A 280 0.74 -19.23 22.21
CA SER A 280 0.37 -18.80 23.56
C SER A 280 1.61 -18.37 24.35
N SER A 281 1.40 -17.82 25.55
CA SER A 281 2.50 -17.53 26.48
C SER A 281 3.30 -18.76 26.86
N GLU A 282 2.64 -19.92 26.97
CA GLU A 282 3.31 -21.18 27.27
C GLU A 282 4.11 -21.68 26.07
N ASP A 283 3.52 -21.64 24.86
CA ASP A 283 4.24 -22.05 23.64
C ASP A 283 5.49 -21.20 23.41
N TYR A 284 5.42 -19.91 23.72
CA TYR A 284 6.59 -19.03 23.62
C TYR A 284 7.65 -19.33 24.70
N TYR A 285 7.24 -19.65 25.93
CA TYR A 285 8.18 -20.10 26.96
C TYR A 285 8.89 -21.38 26.53
N ASP A 286 8.15 -22.38 26.05
CA ASP A 286 8.69 -23.64 25.53
C ASP A 286 9.63 -23.40 24.34
N HIS A 287 9.28 -22.46 23.46
CA HIS A 287 10.14 -22.03 22.35
C HIS A 287 11.47 -21.46 22.84
N VAL A 288 11.46 -20.60 23.87
CA VAL A 288 12.69 -20.04 24.47
C VAL A 288 13.53 -21.14 25.13
N VAL A 289 12.92 -22.06 25.88
CA VAL A 289 13.61 -23.21 26.47
C VAL A 289 14.29 -24.04 25.38
N LYS A 290 13.58 -24.33 24.29
CA LYS A 290 14.13 -25.07 23.14
C LYS A 290 15.26 -24.31 22.45
N MET A 291 15.13 -22.99 22.28
CA MET A 291 16.22 -22.14 21.78
C MET A 291 17.46 -22.29 22.67
N PHE A 292 17.30 -22.25 24.00
CA PHE A 292 18.39 -22.33 24.95
C PHE A 292 19.07 -23.70 24.96
N MET A 293 18.30 -24.79 24.96
CA MET A 293 18.85 -26.16 24.83
C MET A 293 19.73 -26.30 23.58
N ASN A 294 19.33 -25.66 22.48
CA ASN A 294 20.03 -25.73 21.21
C ASN A 294 21.09 -24.65 21.02
N TRP A 295 21.41 -23.83 22.03
CA TRP A 295 22.37 -22.72 21.94
C TRP A 295 23.70 -23.12 21.26
N HIS A 296 24.28 -24.25 21.68
CA HIS A 296 25.53 -24.79 21.13
C HIS A 296 25.48 -25.18 19.63
N LYS A 297 24.29 -25.26 19.03
CA LYS A 297 24.08 -25.58 17.61
C LYS A 297 23.96 -24.35 16.72
N TYR A 298 23.76 -23.16 17.29
CA TYR A 298 23.67 -21.93 16.50
C TYR A 298 25.00 -21.67 15.78
N GLU A 299 24.92 -21.35 14.50
CA GLU A 299 26.08 -21.18 13.63
C GLU A 299 27.04 -20.09 14.18
N GLU A 300 26.50 -19.00 14.71
CA GLU A 300 27.29 -17.91 15.29
C GLU A 300 28.02 -18.33 16.59
N VAL A 301 27.45 -19.27 17.37
CA VAL A 301 28.11 -19.87 18.55
C VAL A 301 29.24 -20.79 18.11
N GLN A 302 28.98 -21.65 17.11
CA GLN A 302 29.98 -22.58 16.58
C GLN A 302 31.18 -21.85 15.94
N LYS A 303 30.92 -20.73 15.27
CA LYS A 303 31.96 -19.85 14.70
C LYS A 303 32.69 -19.00 15.74
N GLY A 304 32.23 -18.97 16.99
CA GLY A 304 32.79 -18.15 18.06
C GLY A 304 32.47 -16.65 17.93
N ASN A 305 31.46 -16.29 17.13
CA ASN A 305 30.98 -14.92 17.03
C ASN A 305 30.07 -14.55 18.21
N TRP A 306 29.37 -15.54 18.78
CA TRP A 306 28.56 -15.41 20.00
C TRP A 306 29.20 -16.14 21.17
N PRO A 307 28.84 -15.78 22.42
CA PRO A 307 29.33 -16.46 23.60
C PRO A 307 28.99 -17.95 23.60
N LYS A 308 29.87 -18.77 24.20
CA LYS A 308 29.70 -20.23 24.20
C LYS A 308 28.56 -20.68 25.10
N THR A 309 28.19 -19.85 26.07
CA THR A 309 27.08 -20.12 26.98
C THR A 309 26.14 -18.92 27.10
N LEU A 310 24.89 -19.17 27.42
CA LEU A 310 23.88 -18.13 27.70
C LEU A 310 24.23 -17.32 28.95
N GLU A 311 24.85 -17.93 29.96
CA GLU A 311 25.34 -17.20 31.13
C GLU A 311 26.34 -16.10 30.75
N GLU A 312 27.25 -16.38 29.80
CA GLU A 312 28.15 -15.37 29.24
C GLU A 312 27.38 -14.29 28.47
N CYS A 313 26.32 -14.66 27.74
CA CYS A 313 25.43 -13.68 27.09
C CYS A 313 24.77 -12.74 28.12
N PHE A 314 24.37 -13.27 29.27
CA PHE A 314 23.67 -12.51 30.31
C PHE A 314 24.62 -11.80 31.28
N GLY A 315 25.92 -12.07 31.21
CA GLY A 315 26.92 -11.50 32.11
C GLY A 315 26.86 -12.07 33.53
N ILE A 316 26.46 -13.34 33.67
CA ILE A 316 26.42 -14.06 34.95
C ILE A 316 27.45 -15.20 34.97
N ALA A 317 27.78 -15.69 36.17
CA ALA A 317 28.71 -16.80 36.32
C ALA A 317 28.14 -18.08 35.69
N LYS A 318 28.96 -18.80 34.92
CA LYS A 318 28.58 -20.08 34.33
C LYS A 318 28.18 -21.07 35.43
N LYS A 319 26.98 -21.64 35.31
CA LYS A 319 26.40 -22.57 36.28
C LYS A 319 26.23 -23.98 35.69
N TYR A 320 25.96 -24.07 34.39
CA TYR A 320 25.53 -25.31 33.75
C TYR A 320 26.56 -25.89 32.77
N ARG A 321 26.32 -27.14 32.36
CA ARG A 321 27.10 -27.84 31.32
C ARG A 321 26.30 -27.84 30.01
N TYR A 322 27.00 -27.71 28.89
CA TYR A 322 26.40 -27.70 27.56
C TYR A 322 26.70 -29.03 26.83
N PRO A 323 25.77 -29.60 26.04
CA PRO A 323 24.41 -29.11 25.78
C PRO A 323 23.57 -29.10 27.06
N LEU A 324 22.71 -28.09 27.21
CA LEU A 324 21.86 -27.94 28.39
C LEU A 324 20.85 -29.08 28.47
N SER A 325 20.58 -29.56 29.68
CA SER A 325 19.39 -30.37 29.94
C SER A 325 18.13 -29.50 29.84
N GLN A 326 16.96 -30.13 29.78
CA GLN A 326 15.67 -29.42 29.83
C GLN A 326 15.59 -28.55 31.10
N GLU A 327 15.86 -29.12 32.27
CA GLU A 327 15.78 -28.44 33.57
C GLU A 327 16.75 -27.24 33.65
N ASP A 328 17.97 -27.39 33.14
CA ASP A 328 18.94 -26.29 33.13
C ASP A 328 18.51 -25.17 32.16
N ALA A 329 17.90 -25.52 31.02
CA ALA A 329 17.40 -24.57 30.04
C ALA A 329 16.15 -23.83 30.55
N GLU A 330 15.23 -24.51 31.23
CA GLU A 330 14.09 -23.92 31.94
C GLU A 330 14.58 -22.92 32.99
N SER A 331 15.54 -23.31 33.83
CA SER A 331 16.11 -22.39 34.83
C SER A 331 16.75 -21.14 34.21
N LEU A 332 17.40 -21.26 33.04
CA LEU A 332 17.94 -20.10 32.32
C LEU A 332 16.84 -19.27 31.63
N ALA A 333 15.79 -19.91 31.11
CA ALA A 333 14.64 -19.23 30.52
C ALA A 333 13.89 -18.41 31.57
N ASP A 334 13.68 -18.95 32.77
CA ASP A 334 13.11 -18.24 33.91
C ASP A 334 13.95 -17.02 34.27
N TYR A 335 15.26 -17.20 34.45
CA TYR A 335 16.17 -16.08 34.69
C TYR A 335 16.12 -15.03 33.58
N PHE A 336 16.08 -15.47 32.32
CA PHE A 336 16.01 -14.58 31.18
C PHE A 336 14.73 -13.73 31.17
N MET A 337 13.57 -14.37 31.38
CA MET A 337 12.27 -13.70 31.31
C MET A 337 11.93 -12.88 32.55
N ASP A 338 12.34 -13.32 33.74
CA ASP A 338 11.90 -12.72 35.01
C ASP A 338 12.93 -11.76 35.62
N GLU A 339 14.20 -11.92 35.28
CA GLU A 339 15.28 -11.08 35.83
C GLU A 339 16.03 -10.30 34.75
N TYR A 340 16.61 -10.99 33.76
CA TYR A 340 17.47 -10.34 32.77
C TYR A 340 16.71 -9.34 31.90
N ALA A 341 15.63 -9.78 31.26
CA ALA A 341 14.85 -8.92 30.35
C ALA A 341 14.22 -7.73 31.09
N PRO A 342 13.53 -7.89 32.24
CA PRO A 342 12.99 -6.76 33.00
C PRO A 342 14.06 -5.79 33.50
N LYS A 343 15.25 -6.27 33.87
CA LYS A 343 16.39 -5.42 34.26
C LYS A 343 16.89 -4.55 33.10
N ARG A 344 16.76 -5.00 31.86
CA ARG A 344 17.13 -4.19 30.67
C ARG A 344 16.07 -3.15 30.33
N SER A 345 14.80 -3.43 30.61
CA SER A 345 13.69 -2.50 30.45
C SER A 345 12.44 -3.07 31.14
N GLU A 346 11.79 -2.26 31.97
CA GLU A 346 10.52 -2.63 32.65
C GLU A 346 9.37 -2.95 31.67
N ARG A 347 9.53 -2.58 30.39
CA ARG A 347 8.57 -2.90 29.33
C ARG A 347 8.73 -4.31 28.76
N ASN A 348 9.78 -5.04 29.12
CA ASN A 348 10.01 -6.40 28.65
C ASN A 348 9.17 -7.38 29.49
N LYS A 349 7.93 -7.62 29.05
CA LYS A 349 6.98 -8.53 29.70
C LYS A 349 6.86 -9.85 28.94
N LEU A 350 7.94 -10.63 28.93
CA LEU A 350 8.03 -11.82 28.08
C LEU A 350 7.11 -12.98 28.52
N ARG A 351 6.69 -13.01 29.78
CA ARG A 351 5.66 -13.96 30.28
C ARG A 351 4.27 -13.70 29.69
N ASP A 352 4.00 -12.49 29.22
CA ASP A 352 2.73 -12.13 28.60
C ASP A 352 2.74 -12.35 27.07
N PHE A 353 3.88 -12.76 26.49
CA PHE A 353 4.10 -12.82 25.05
C PHE A 353 3.21 -13.89 24.39
N GLN A 354 2.34 -13.47 23.47
CA GLN A 354 1.39 -14.35 22.78
C GLN A 354 0.91 -13.72 21.46
N GLY A 355 0.34 -14.55 20.60
CA GLY A 355 -0.34 -14.18 19.36
C GLY A 355 0.59 -13.93 18.16
N PHE A 356 1.89 -14.16 18.30
CA PHE A 356 2.86 -14.10 17.21
C PHE A 356 2.97 -15.44 16.49
N ILE A 357 3.35 -15.39 15.21
CA ILE A 357 3.63 -16.55 14.37
C ILE A 357 5.14 -16.58 14.08
N LEU A 358 5.88 -17.33 14.88
CA LEU A 358 7.35 -17.40 14.79
C LEU A 358 7.84 -18.64 14.03
N GLU A 359 6.95 -19.59 13.74
CA GLU A 359 7.23 -20.81 13.00
C GLU A 359 6.15 -21.11 11.95
N GLY A 360 6.27 -22.24 11.26
CA GLY A 360 5.40 -22.62 10.15
C GLY A 360 5.80 -22.00 8.81
N PRO A 361 5.35 -22.59 7.68
CA PRO A 361 5.70 -22.15 6.34
C PRO A 361 4.98 -20.84 5.96
N GLU A 362 5.59 -20.10 5.04
CA GLU A 362 5.09 -18.83 4.53
C GLU A 362 5.13 -18.84 3.01
N TYR A 363 4.10 -18.31 2.38
CA TYR A 363 3.94 -18.36 0.94
C TYR A 363 3.74 -16.98 0.33
N LEU A 364 3.95 -16.89 -0.97
CA LEU A 364 3.53 -15.79 -1.82
C LEU A 364 2.56 -16.36 -2.86
N THR A 365 1.33 -15.82 -2.89
CA THR A 365 0.28 -16.30 -3.79
C THR A 365 -0.16 -15.21 -4.75
N VAL A 366 -0.38 -15.60 -6.01
CA VAL A 366 -1.06 -14.81 -7.04
C VAL A 366 -2.51 -15.27 -7.13
N PHE A 367 -3.45 -14.33 -7.08
CA PHE A 367 -4.88 -14.56 -7.22
C PHE A 367 -5.42 -13.84 -8.46
N GLU A 368 -6.28 -14.52 -9.21
CA GLU A 368 -7.06 -13.92 -10.31
C GLU A 368 -7.95 -12.81 -9.76
N GLY A 369 -7.84 -11.59 -10.30
CA GLY A 369 -8.53 -10.44 -9.71
C GLY A 369 -10.05 -10.55 -9.71
N ALA A 370 -10.66 -11.21 -10.71
CA ALA A 370 -12.12 -11.27 -10.87
C ALA A 370 -12.81 -12.26 -9.93
N THR A 371 -12.09 -13.33 -9.54
CA THR A 371 -12.68 -14.43 -8.78
C THR A 371 -11.94 -14.71 -7.48
N GLY A 372 -10.75 -14.15 -7.28
CA GLY A 372 -9.90 -14.50 -6.15
C GLY A 372 -9.42 -15.95 -6.19
N LYS A 373 -9.51 -16.61 -7.34
CA LYS A 373 -8.98 -17.96 -7.52
C LYS A 373 -7.46 -17.90 -7.51
N GLU A 374 -6.85 -18.77 -6.72
CA GLU A 374 -5.41 -19.01 -6.77
C GLU A 374 -4.95 -19.35 -8.19
N LEU A 375 -3.93 -18.63 -8.67
CA LEU A 375 -3.24 -18.88 -9.93
C LEU A 375 -1.92 -19.63 -9.73
N ASP A 376 -1.10 -19.21 -8.77
CA ASP A 376 0.14 -19.88 -8.38
C ASP A 376 0.53 -19.51 -6.95
N THR A 377 1.16 -20.45 -6.24
CA THR A 377 1.69 -20.25 -4.88
C THR A 377 3.12 -20.79 -4.82
N VAL A 378 4.03 -19.98 -4.30
CA VAL A 378 5.44 -20.31 -4.08
C VAL A 378 5.83 -19.99 -2.64
N ASP A 379 6.98 -20.49 -2.18
CA ASP A 379 7.53 -20.11 -0.88
C ASP A 379 7.78 -18.59 -0.83
N TYR A 380 7.46 -17.97 0.31
CA TYR A 380 7.76 -16.58 0.54
C TYR A 380 9.28 -16.40 0.71
N GLU A 381 9.88 -15.64 -0.20
CA GLU A 381 11.25 -15.17 -0.08
C GLU A 381 11.19 -13.65 0.16
N PRO A 382 11.83 -13.14 1.22
CA PRO A 382 12.82 -13.77 2.11
C PRO A 382 12.19 -14.59 3.25
N GLN A 383 12.76 -15.76 3.55
CA GLN A 383 12.30 -16.62 4.65
C GLN A 383 12.54 -16.00 6.04
N ARG A 384 11.73 -16.42 7.02
CA ARG A 384 11.76 -15.92 8.41
C ARG A 384 13.09 -16.19 9.13
N TYR A 385 13.68 -17.36 8.89
CA TYR A 385 14.88 -17.90 9.55
C TYR A 385 14.70 -18.26 11.04
N ASP A 386 14.39 -17.31 11.91
CA ASP A 386 14.15 -17.52 13.35
C ASP A 386 13.07 -16.57 13.90
N ASP A 387 12.95 -16.48 15.21
CA ASP A 387 12.00 -15.62 15.93
C ASP A 387 12.38 -14.13 15.97
N GLY A 388 13.47 -13.73 15.29
CA GLY A 388 14.02 -12.39 15.36
C GLY A 388 15.40 -12.33 16.03
N LEU A 389 15.92 -13.42 16.59
CA LEU A 389 17.23 -13.46 17.22
C LEU A 389 18.34 -12.95 16.29
N MET A 390 18.44 -13.46 15.06
CA MET A 390 19.40 -12.98 14.06
C MET A 390 19.00 -11.63 13.44
N TRP A 391 17.72 -11.26 13.49
CA TRP A 391 17.22 -9.96 13.07
C TRP A 391 17.51 -8.85 14.09
N GLY A 392 17.99 -9.20 15.28
CA GLY A 392 18.39 -8.25 16.32
C GLY A 392 17.28 -7.87 17.31
N ASP A 393 16.19 -8.64 17.34
CA ASP A 393 15.02 -8.36 18.18
C ASP A 393 15.26 -8.56 19.68
N TYR A 394 16.31 -9.29 20.03
CA TYR A 394 16.77 -9.50 21.41
C TYR A 394 17.95 -8.58 21.80
N ALA A 395 18.54 -7.90 20.82
CA ALA A 395 19.84 -7.26 20.99
C ALA A 395 19.76 -5.94 21.78
N THR A 396 18.70 -5.16 21.56
CA THR A 396 18.50 -3.84 22.19
C THR A 396 17.89 -3.94 23.59
N PRO A 397 17.96 -2.89 24.44
CA PRO A 397 17.40 -2.93 25.80
C PRO A 397 15.93 -3.35 25.85
N ARG A 398 15.14 -2.91 24.87
CA ARG A 398 13.80 -3.45 24.64
C ARG A 398 13.90 -4.69 23.77
N ILE A 399 13.37 -5.80 24.28
CA ILE A 399 13.39 -7.14 23.65
C ILE A 399 12.01 -7.38 23.03
N GLU A 400 11.97 -7.54 21.70
CA GLU A 400 10.74 -7.56 20.91
C GLU A 400 10.76 -8.69 19.87
N PRO A 401 10.67 -9.96 20.31
CA PRO A 401 10.63 -11.11 19.40
C PRO A 401 9.54 -10.92 18.35
N GLY A 402 9.83 -11.26 17.09
CA GLY A 402 8.89 -11.09 15.99
C GLY A 402 8.74 -9.65 15.47
N ASN A 403 9.58 -8.70 15.89
CA ASN A 403 9.48 -7.29 15.43
C ASN A 403 10.17 -7.08 14.07
N ARG A 404 11.50 -7.06 14.04
CA ARG A 404 12.27 -6.72 12.82
C ARG A 404 12.09 -7.74 11.72
N VAL A 405 11.89 -9.00 12.10
CA VAL A 405 11.64 -10.11 11.18
C VAL A 405 10.31 -9.96 10.42
N ASP A 406 9.27 -9.39 11.03
CA ASP A 406 7.94 -9.24 10.41
C ASP A 406 7.67 -7.80 9.94
N ARG A 407 8.73 -7.10 9.57
CA ARG A 407 8.65 -5.83 8.84
C ARG A 407 8.60 -6.09 7.34
N PHE A 408 7.40 -6.10 6.77
CA PHE A 408 7.20 -6.31 5.34
C PHE A 408 6.87 -5.00 4.61
N LEU A 409 7.30 -4.91 3.37
CA LEU A 409 6.84 -3.90 2.40
C LEU A 409 6.61 -4.57 1.05
N SER A 410 5.80 -3.98 0.19
CA SER A 410 5.62 -4.41 -1.19
C SER A 410 5.50 -3.23 -2.14
N GLY A 411 5.81 -3.45 -3.42
CA GLY A 411 5.46 -2.49 -4.46
C GLY A 411 5.46 -3.05 -5.87
N VAL A 412 5.01 -2.26 -6.84
CA VAL A 412 5.07 -2.58 -8.27
C VAL A 412 6.16 -1.75 -8.94
N ALA A 413 6.97 -2.36 -9.80
CA ALA A 413 8.02 -1.68 -10.55
C ALA A 413 8.04 -2.11 -12.02
N TYR A 414 8.20 -1.15 -12.93
CA TYR A 414 8.57 -1.42 -14.31
C TYR A 414 10.08 -1.63 -14.42
N LEU A 415 10.58 -2.80 -13.98
CA LEU A 415 12.01 -3.15 -14.04
C LEU A 415 12.53 -3.36 -15.46
N GLU A 416 11.62 -3.50 -16.40
CA GLU A 416 11.81 -3.40 -17.83
C GLU A 416 10.76 -2.42 -18.36
N ARG A 417 11.04 -1.75 -19.49
CA ARG A 417 10.29 -0.58 -19.95
C ARG A 417 8.77 -0.67 -19.84
N ASP A 418 8.19 -1.80 -20.24
CA ASP A 418 6.75 -1.98 -20.31
C ASP A 418 6.30 -3.25 -19.59
N GLN A 419 7.04 -3.78 -18.63
CA GLN A 419 6.65 -4.98 -17.89
C GLN A 419 6.62 -4.69 -16.40
N PRO A 420 5.45 -4.76 -15.73
CA PRO A 420 5.38 -4.66 -14.27
C PRO A 420 5.93 -5.92 -13.60
N TYR A 421 6.61 -5.71 -12.47
CA TYR A 421 7.14 -6.73 -11.58
C TYR A 421 6.65 -6.45 -10.17
N ALA A 422 6.40 -7.52 -9.40
CA ALA A 422 6.06 -7.43 -7.99
C ALA A 422 7.35 -7.38 -7.15
N ILE A 423 7.40 -6.47 -6.17
CA ILE A 423 8.49 -6.33 -5.21
C ILE A 423 7.96 -6.69 -3.83
N PHE A 424 8.64 -7.57 -3.11
CA PHE A 424 8.35 -7.91 -1.72
C PHE A 424 9.63 -7.83 -0.88
N THR A 425 9.50 -7.35 0.35
CA THR A 425 10.65 -7.10 1.23
C THR A 425 10.45 -7.65 2.63
N ARG A 426 11.56 -7.92 3.32
CA ARG A 426 11.57 -8.28 4.74
C ARG A 426 12.74 -7.64 5.48
N GLY A 427 12.41 -6.89 6.52
CA GLY A 427 13.34 -6.17 7.38
C GLY A 427 13.92 -4.90 6.73
N TYR A 428 14.06 -3.83 7.51
CA TYR A 428 14.75 -2.58 7.10
C TYR A 428 15.64 -1.99 8.19
N TYR A 429 15.37 -2.28 9.47
CA TYR A 429 16.15 -1.78 10.60
C TYR A 429 17.54 -2.40 10.71
N THR A 430 17.64 -3.69 10.42
CA THR A 430 18.87 -4.47 10.50
C THR A 430 19.10 -5.16 9.17
N ARG A 431 18.96 -6.49 9.05
CA ARG A 431 19.00 -7.16 7.76
C ARG A 431 17.85 -6.63 6.89
N ALA A 432 18.17 -6.34 5.63
CA ALA A 432 17.24 -5.81 4.65
C ALA A 432 17.29 -6.69 3.41
N ASN A 433 16.11 -7.16 3.00
CA ASN A 433 15.97 -8.04 1.86
C ASN A 433 14.87 -7.52 0.93
N VAL A 434 15.14 -7.54 -0.37
CA VAL A 434 14.21 -7.11 -1.42
C VAL A 434 14.22 -8.15 -2.52
N VAL A 435 13.05 -8.68 -2.87
CA VAL A 435 12.88 -9.71 -3.90
C VAL A 435 11.91 -9.21 -4.95
N SER A 436 12.27 -9.41 -6.22
CA SER A 436 11.42 -9.10 -7.36
C SER A 436 10.90 -10.37 -8.01
N TYR A 437 9.65 -10.31 -8.47
CA TYR A 437 8.96 -11.41 -9.12
C TYR A 437 8.32 -10.95 -10.42
N ARG A 438 8.39 -11.84 -11.41
CA ARG A 438 7.67 -11.75 -12.67
C ARG A 438 6.53 -12.74 -12.66
N TRP A 439 5.36 -12.29 -13.08
CA TRP A 439 4.24 -13.14 -13.46
C TRP A 439 4.17 -13.21 -14.98
N ASP A 440 4.01 -14.42 -15.52
CA ASP A 440 3.90 -14.66 -16.97
C ASP A 440 2.51 -15.19 -17.38
N GLY A 441 1.51 -14.99 -16.52
CA GLY A 441 0.15 -15.53 -16.66
C GLY A 441 0.00 -16.98 -16.23
N LYS A 442 1.10 -17.66 -15.86
CA LYS A 442 1.08 -19.08 -15.47
C LYS A 442 1.94 -19.40 -14.27
N LYS A 443 3.11 -18.76 -14.16
CA LYS A 443 4.10 -19.05 -13.12
C LYS A 443 4.71 -17.78 -12.55
N LEU A 444 4.72 -17.73 -11.23
CA LEU A 444 5.43 -16.70 -10.49
C LEU A 444 6.90 -17.06 -10.42
N LYS A 445 7.77 -16.21 -10.96
CA LYS A 445 9.21 -16.46 -11.06
C LYS A 445 9.97 -15.33 -10.42
N LYS A 446 10.88 -15.66 -9.51
CA LYS A 446 11.86 -14.70 -8.99
C LYS A 446 12.70 -14.15 -10.15
N TYR A 447 12.82 -12.82 -10.23
CA TYR A 447 13.64 -12.13 -11.23
C TYR A 447 15.03 -11.83 -10.66
N TRP A 448 15.10 -11.13 -9.53
CA TRP A 448 16.32 -10.97 -8.73
C TRP A 448 15.99 -10.86 -7.24
N ALA A 449 17.00 -11.08 -6.40
CA ALA A 449 16.93 -10.83 -4.96
C ALA A 449 18.16 -10.06 -4.47
N VAL A 450 17.94 -9.18 -3.50
CA VAL A 450 18.93 -8.38 -2.80
C VAL A 450 18.85 -8.71 -1.32
N ASP A 451 19.99 -8.99 -0.71
CA ASP A 451 20.10 -9.32 0.71
C ASP A 451 21.35 -8.64 1.30
N SER A 452 21.14 -7.77 2.28
CA SER A 452 22.21 -7.09 2.99
C SER A 452 23.05 -8.03 3.87
N GLY A 453 22.56 -9.23 4.12
CA GLY A 453 23.13 -10.19 5.05
C GLY A 453 22.92 -9.77 6.51
N TRP A 454 23.15 -10.71 7.42
CA TRP A 454 23.00 -10.47 8.85
C TRP A 454 23.91 -9.35 9.36
N THR A 455 23.38 -8.50 10.22
CA THR A 455 24.18 -7.51 10.95
C THR A 455 25.03 -8.22 12.01
N PRO A 456 26.34 -7.97 12.09
CA PRO A 456 27.19 -8.65 13.07
C PRO A 456 26.85 -8.30 14.52
N MET A 457 26.51 -9.30 15.32
CA MET A 457 26.32 -9.17 16.77
C MET A 457 27.35 -10.04 17.49
N SER A 458 28.03 -9.46 18.49
CA SER A 458 28.93 -10.21 19.37
C SER A 458 28.19 -10.93 20.50
N ASN A 459 26.95 -10.52 20.77
CA ASN A 459 26.03 -11.12 21.74
C ASN A 459 24.60 -10.73 21.32
N PRO A 460 23.74 -11.68 20.92
CA PRO A 460 22.41 -11.33 20.40
C PRO A 460 21.44 -10.86 21.49
N PHE A 461 21.80 -10.96 22.77
CA PHE A 461 21.03 -10.42 23.89
C PHE A 461 21.55 -9.08 24.39
N ASN A 462 22.68 -8.58 23.87
CA ASN A 462 23.22 -7.28 24.27
C ASN A 462 24.16 -6.73 23.19
N SER A 463 23.57 -6.19 22.12
CA SER A 463 24.32 -5.56 21.03
C SER A 463 23.54 -4.40 20.40
N ASN A 464 24.15 -3.75 19.42
CA ASN A 464 23.53 -2.67 18.66
C ASN A 464 23.66 -2.93 17.15
N PRO A 465 22.77 -3.76 16.57
CA PRO A 465 22.86 -4.13 15.15
C PRO A 465 22.48 -3.01 14.18
N HIS A 466 21.74 -1.98 14.62
CA HIS A 466 21.24 -0.89 13.75
C HIS A 466 22.36 0.01 13.19
N GLU A 467 23.49 0.11 13.89
CA GLU A 467 24.62 0.96 13.49
C GLU A 467 25.67 0.21 12.67
N LYS A 468 25.38 -1.03 12.24
CA LYS A 468 26.32 -1.89 11.53
C LYS A 468 25.82 -2.25 10.15
N ASP A 469 26.76 -2.38 9.21
CA ASP A 469 26.48 -2.98 7.92
C ASP A 469 26.23 -4.48 8.05
N GLY A 470 25.42 -5.00 7.14
CA GLY A 470 25.21 -6.43 7.00
C GLY A 470 26.44 -7.12 6.41
N LYS A 471 26.55 -8.43 6.62
CA LYS A 471 27.70 -9.24 6.16
C LYS A 471 27.87 -9.30 4.63
N SER A 472 26.88 -8.85 3.85
CA SER A 472 26.98 -8.79 2.38
C SER A 472 27.95 -7.69 1.93
N LYS A 473 28.98 -8.06 1.17
CA LYS A 473 29.92 -7.08 0.58
C LYS A 473 29.26 -6.13 -0.41
N LYS A 474 28.19 -6.57 -1.08
CA LYS A 474 27.52 -5.80 -2.15
C LYS A 474 26.37 -4.96 -1.62
N TYR A 475 25.67 -5.45 -0.59
CA TYR A 475 24.39 -4.90 -0.16
C TYR A 475 24.35 -4.55 1.34
N GLY A 476 25.45 -4.77 2.09
CA GLY A 476 25.49 -4.59 3.54
C GLY A 476 25.08 -3.20 4.02
N THR A 477 25.27 -2.17 3.19
CA THR A 477 24.91 -0.79 3.50
C THR A 477 23.40 -0.51 3.44
N LEU A 478 22.57 -1.43 2.96
CA LEU A 478 21.10 -1.30 3.00
C LEU A 478 20.51 -1.38 4.41
N THR A 479 21.26 -1.98 5.34
CA THR A 479 20.85 -2.09 6.73
C THR A 479 20.58 -0.70 7.33
N ASN A 480 19.47 -0.56 8.06
CA ASN A 480 19.02 0.69 8.68
C ASN A 480 18.77 1.85 7.70
N GLN A 481 18.49 1.57 6.42
CA GLN A 481 18.13 2.60 5.44
C GLN A 481 16.64 2.59 5.07
N GLY A 482 15.98 1.43 5.11
CA GLY A 482 14.59 1.36 4.68
C GLY A 482 13.66 2.21 5.53
N ALA A 483 12.62 2.77 4.92
CA ALA A 483 11.54 3.46 5.61
C ALA A 483 10.40 2.49 5.94
N HIS A 484 9.36 2.94 6.64
CA HIS A 484 8.08 2.23 6.68
C HIS A 484 7.30 2.27 5.35
N TYR A 485 7.99 2.54 4.24
CA TYR A 485 7.45 2.63 2.90
C TYR A 485 8.56 2.33 1.89
N LEU A 486 8.18 1.98 0.67
CA LEU A 486 9.04 2.00 -0.50
C LEU A 486 8.25 2.54 -1.69
N THR A 487 8.94 3.12 -2.66
CA THR A 487 8.31 3.53 -3.92
C THR A 487 9.22 3.23 -5.10
N THR A 488 8.68 3.40 -6.30
CA THR A 488 9.34 3.03 -7.55
C THR A 488 9.29 4.19 -8.54
N SER A 489 10.43 4.54 -9.11
CA SER A 489 10.59 5.71 -9.98
C SER A 489 11.77 5.50 -10.91
N ASP A 490 11.71 6.02 -12.13
CA ASP A 490 12.85 6.04 -13.07
C ASP A 490 13.75 7.20 -12.67
N VAL A 491 14.66 6.96 -11.72
CA VAL A 491 15.46 8.02 -11.11
C VAL A 491 16.68 8.36 -11.96
N ASP A 492 17.11 7.44 -12.82
CA ASP A 492 18.29 7.62 -13.66
C ASP A 492 18.00 7.90 -15.14
N ASN A 493 16.71 7.90 -15.53
CA ASN A 493 16.14 8.21 -16.84
C ASN A 493 16.53 7.20 -17.93
N ASP A 494 16.62 5.91 -17.58
CA ASP A 494 16.88 4.81 -18.52
C ASP A 494 15.60 4.17 -19.11
N GLY A 495 14.43 4.60 -18.62
CA GLY A 495 13.11 4.11 -18.97
C GLY A 495 12.63 2.93 -18.13
N LYS A 496 13.29 2.62 -17.01
CA LYS A 496 12.92 1.57 -16.06
C LYS A 496 12.89 2.16 -14.67
N GLN A 497 12.15 1.54 -13.77
CA GLN A 497 12.01 2.03 -12.41
C GLN A 497 12.99 1.36 -11.46
N GLU A 498 13.64 2.19 -10.66
CA GLU A 498 14.41 1.83 -9.49
C GLU A 498 13.49 1.67 -8.27
N ILE A 499 14.01 1.01 -7.23
CA ILE A 499 13.31 0.81 -5.97
C ILE A 499 13.94 1.78 -4.97
N VAL A 500 13.22 2.84 -4.63
CA VAL A 500 13.61 3.79 -3.59
C VAL A 500 13.21 3.20 -2.24
N TYR A 501 14.21 2.75 -1.51
CA TYR A 501 14.09 2.01 -0.26
C TYR A 501 14.57 2.88 0.92
N GLY A 502 13.79 3.92 1.21
CA GLY A 502 14.15 4.94 2.21
C GLY A 502 15.47 5.62 1.88
N GLY A 503 16.45 5.48 2.76
CA GLY A 503 17.80 6.02 2.67
C GLY A 503 18.68 5.45 1.54
N ALA A 504 18.24 4.45 0.79
CA ALA A 504 18.99 3.82 -0.30
C ALA A 504 18.13 3.55 -1.54
N THR A 505 18.77 3.35 -2.69
CA THR A 505 18.07 3.04 -3.96
C THR A 505 18.69 1.82 -4.62
N ILE A 506 17.84 0.90 -5.06
CA ILE A 506 18.21 -0.33 -5.77
C ILE A 506 17.85 -0.16 -7.25
N ASP A 507 18.83 -0.42 -8.11
CA ASP A 507 18.72 -0.36 -9.57
C ASP A 507 17.68 -1.38 -10.09
N HIS A 508 17.04 -1.13 -11.24
CA HIS A 508 16.03 -2.01 -11.87
C HIS A 508 16.49 -3.47 -12.02
N ASN A 509 17.80 -3.71 -12.10
CA ASN A 509 18.44 -5.02 -12.25
C ASN A 509 18.89 -5.66 -10.91
N GLY A 510 18.53 -5.09 -9.77
CA GLY A 510 18.87 -5.61 -8.43
C GLY A 510 20.30 -5.30 -7.98
N LYS A 511 21.02 -4.38 -8.65
CA LYS A 511 22.25 -3.79 -8.10
C LYS A 511 21.90 -2.69 -7.12
N LEU A 512 22.76 -2.47 -6.13
CA LEU A 512 22.66 -1.27 -5.30
C LEU A 512 23.09 -0.07 -6.16
N LEU A 513 22.18 0.87 -6.42
CA LEU A 513 22.53 2.11 -7.11
C LEU A 513 23.34 2.99 -6.17
N TYR A 514 22.81 3.23 -4.97
CA TYR A 514 23.54 3.86 -3.87
C TYR A 514 22.90 3.57 -2.51
N SER A 515 23.63 3.92 -1.45
CA SER A 515 23.14 4.05 -0.08
C SER A 515 23.64 5.39 0.45
N SER A 516 22.76 6.26 0.93
CA SER A 516 23.13 7.64 1.29
C SER A 516 23.72 7.74 2.69
N TYR A 517 24.69 8.65 2.82
CA TYR A 517 25.40 8.96 4.06
C TYR A 517 25.69 10.46 4.09
N ASP A 518 25.83 11.02 5.28
CA ASP A 518 26.41 12.33 5.46
C ASP A 518 27.18 12.45 6.78
N LYS A 519 27.82 13.58 7.00
CA LYS A 519 28.54 13.89 8.23
C LYS A 519 27.58 14.34 9.30
N MET A 520 27.78 13.82 10.51
CA MET A 520 27.12 14.33 11.71
C MET A 520 27.52 15.80 11.95
N PRO A 521 26.57 16.65 12.35
CA PRO A 521 26.82 18.08 12.50
C PRO A 521 27.64 18.42 13.76
N PRO A 522 28.20 19.64 13.87
CA PRO A 522 28.99 20.11 15.02
C PRO A 522 28.33 19.90 16.40
N GLU A 523 27.02 20.03 16.47
CA GLU A 523 26.22 19.88 17.68
C GLU A 523 25.94 18.43 18.09
N SER A 524 26.29 17.44 17.25
CA SER A 524 26.15 16.03 17.58
C SER A 524 27.32 15.49 18.39
N GLU A 525 27.05 14.51 19.26
CA GLU A 525 28.07 13.74 19.99
C GLU A 525 29.08 13.02 19.08
N LYS A 526 28.71 12.75 17.82
CA LYS A 526 29.54 12.09 16.81
C LYS A 526 30.03 13.06 15.73
N SER A 527 30.21 14.34 16.08
CA SER A 527 30.53 15.42 15.13
C SER A 527 31.60 15.04 14.08
N GLY A 528 31.28 15.26 12.81
CA GLY A 528 32.16 15.00 11.68
C GLY A 528 32.24 13.54 11.22
N GLU A 529 31.71 12.58 11.97
CA GLU A 529 31.63 11.19 11.55
C GLU A 529 30.66 11.04 10.38
N ARG A 530 31.03 10.26 9.37
CA ARG A 530 30.16 9.94 8.23
C ARG A 530 29.28 8.74 8.57
N VAL A 531 27.98 8.97 8.66
CA VAL A 531 26.98 7.96 9.04
C VAL A 531 25.89 7.84 7.97
N LYS A 532 25.11 6.76 8.01
CA LYS A 532 23.92 6.61 7.16
C LYS A 532 22.90 7.69 7.49
N LEU A 533 22.07 8.05 6.52
CA LEU A 533 20.92 8.93 6.79
C LEU A 533 19.92 8.27 7.73
N GLY A 534 19.69 6.96 7.57
CA GLY A 534 18.92 6.17 8.51
C GLY A 534 17.48 5.90 8.08
N HIS A 535 16.77 5.19 8.93
CA HIS A 535 15.35 4.83 8.81
C HIS A 535 14.45 6.06 8.93
N GLY A 536 13.23 5.96 8.39
CA GLY A 536 12.23 7.03 8.44
C GLY A 536 10.80 6.58 8.24
N ASP A 537 9.89 7.50 8.56
CA ASP A 537 8.44 7.28 8.59
C ASP A 537 7.70 7.73 7.33
N THR A 538 8.26 8.69 6.58
CA THR A 538 7.67 9.22 5.34
C THR A 538 8.71 9.31 4.24
N LEU A 539 8.28 9.10 3.00
CA LEU A 539 9.14 9.03 1.82
C LEU A 539 8.37 9.53 0.61
N HIS A 540 8.90 10.55 -0.06
CA HIS A 540 8.30 11.19 -1.24
C HIS A 540 9.31 11.26 -2.36
N VAL A 541 8.90 10.84 -3.57
CA VAL A 541 9.74 10.89 -4.78
C VAL A 541 8.94 11.57 -5.88
N ALA A 542 9.41 12.74 -6.30
CA ALA A 542 8.74 13.59 -7.28
C ALA A 542 9.78 14.52 -7.92
N ASP A 543 9.38 15.21 -8.98
CA ASP A 543 10.08 16.42 -9.42
C ASP A 543 9.69 17.54 -8.42
N ILE A 544 10.55 17.80 -7.43
CA ILE A 544 10.26 18.73 -6.33
C ILE A 544 10.77 20.11 -6.71
N ASN A 545 11.96 20.18 -7.29
CA ASN A 545 12.59 21.41 -7.71
C ASN A 545 12.76 21.43 -9.23
N PRO A 546 11.84 22.07 -9.99
CA PRO A 546 11.86 22.03 -11.46
C PRO A 546 13.07 22.73 -12.08
N LYS A 547 13.90 23.43 -11.30
CA LYS A 547 15.18 24.00 -11.75
C LYS A 547 16.31 22.98 -11.78
N ARG A 548 16.09 21.79 -11.24
CA ARG A 548 17.02 20.67 -11.24
C ARG A 548 16.54 19.64 -12.24
N ASN A 549 17.49 19.01 -12.94
CA ASN A 549 17.14 17.93 -13.84
C ASN A 549 17.00 16.63 -13.05
N GLY A 550 15.89 15.93 -13.22
CA GLY A 550 15.62 14.64 -12.60
C GLY A 550 14.67 14.76 -11.41
N LEU A 551 14.51 13.67 -10.67
CA LEU A 551 13.64 13.61 -9.50
C LEU A 551 14.44 13.87 -8.22
N GLU A 552 13.72 14.25 -7.17
CA GLU A 552 14.23 14.31 -5.81
C GLU A 552 13.50 13.36 -4.86
N ILE A 553 14.18 13.02 -3.77
CA ILE A 553 13.65 12.23 -2.66
C ILE A 553 13.59 13.10 -1.40
N PHE A 554 12.40 13.42 -0.92
CA PHE A 554 12.19 14.03 0.39
C PHE A 554 11.81 12.95 1.42
N MET A 555 12.55 12.88 2.52
CA MET A 555 12.38 11.86 3.55
C MET A 555 12.66 12.44 4.93
N VAL A 556 11.93 11.98 5.94
CA VAL A 556 12.21 12.26 7.36
C VAL A 556 12.94 11.09 8.02
N HIS A 557 13.62 11.34 9.13
CA HIS A 557 14.46 10.34 9.80
C HIS A 557 14.14 10.20 11.30
N GLU A 558 14.02 8.96 11.77
CA GLU A 558 13.66 8.65 13.16
C GLU A 558 14.88 8.52 14.10
N ASN A 559 16.08 8.31 13.54
CA ASN A 559 17.26 7.93 14.34
C ASN A 559 17.79 9.04 15.27
N GLY A 560 17.18 10.22 15.28
CA GLY A 560 17.45 11.32 16.22
C GLY A 560 18.92 11.71 16.26
N THR A 561 19.55 11.66 17.43
CA THR A 561 20.97 12.02 17.60
C THR A 561 21.95 11.14 16.82
N LYS A 562 21.47 10.06 16.19
CA LYS A 562 22.27 9.11 15.40
C LYS A 562 22.12 9.30 13.89
N ALA A 563 21.27 10.21 13.44
CA ALA A 563 21.16 10.60 12.04
C ALA A 563 21.76 11.99 11.82
N PRO A 564 22.32 12.27 10.63
CA PRO A 564 22.87 13.59 10.30
C PRO A 564 21.75 14.62 10.11
N TYR A 565 20.53 14.17 9.80
CA TYR A 565 19.37 15.02 9.57
C TYR A 565 18.12 14.44 10.23
N GLY A 566 17.16 15.30 10.61
CA GLY A 566 15.78 14.90 10.90
C GLY A 566 14.93 14.83 9.63
N TYR A 567 15.30 15.54 8.57
CA TYR A 567 14.73 15.40 7.24
C TYR A 567 15.77 15.76 6.17
N SER A 568 15.66 15.17 4.99
CA SER A 568 16.54 15.47 3.86
C SER A 568 15.78 15.50 2.54
N LEU A 569 16.20 16.41 1.65
CA LEU A 569 15.93 16.39 0.21
C LEU A 569 17.19 15.89 -0.48
N ARG A 570 17.05 14.90 -1.35
CA ARG A 570 18.18 14.27 -2.05
C ARG A 570 17.93 14.18 -3.53
N ASP A 571 19.01 14.25 -4.29
CA ASP A 571 18.98 13.90 -5.71
C ASP A 571 18.64 12.41 -5.86
N ALA A 572 17.58 12.07 -6.58
CA ALA A 572 17.07 10.69 -6.61
C ALA A 572 17.99 9.73 -7.35
N LYS A 573 18.82 10.24 -8.27
CA LYS A 573 19.76 9.42 -9.05
C LYS A 573 21.03 9.08 -8.27
N THR A 574 21.54 10.05 -7.52
CA THR A 574 22.87 9.97 -6.88
C THR A 574 22.81 9.74 -5.38
N GLY A 575 21.68 10.09 -4.74
CA GLY A 575 21.50 10.04 -3.30
C GLY A 575 22.24 11.14 -2.53
N GLU A 576 22.79 12.14 -3.22
CA GLU A 576 23.43 13.30 -2.62
C GLU A 576 22.39 14.19 -1.93
N VAL A 577 22.69 14.64 -0.71
CA VAL A 577 21.83 15.54 0.05
C VAL A 577 21.93 16.95 -0.52
N ILE A 578 20.79 17.51 -0.91
CA ILE A 578 20.66 18.87 -1.45
C ILE A 578 20.30 19.83 -0.32
N VAL A 579 19.31 19.44 0.50
CA VAL A 579 18.81 20.20 1.64
C VAL A 579 18.64 19.23 2.81
N GLY A 580 18.98 19.66 4.02
CA GLY A 580 18.69 18.88 5.22
C GLY A 580 18.91 19.70 6.49
N GLU A 581 18.21 19.34 7.55
CA GLU A 581 18.37 19.96 8.86
C GLU A 581 18.48 18.88 9.94
N TYR A 582 19.47 19.01 10.80
CA TYR A 582 19.60 18.18 12.00
C TYR A 582 18.61 18.62 13.06
N THR A 583 17.85 17.67 13.62
CA THR A 583 16.88 17.93 14.67
C THR A 583 17.27 17.30 16.01
N GLY A 584 18.20 16.33 16.01
CA GLY A 584 18.62 15.57 17.19
C GLY A 584 17.53 14.70 17.83
N LYS A 585 16.36 14.59 17.20
CA LYS A 585 15.20 13.84 17.71
C LYS A 585 14.47 13.16 16.55
N ASP A 586 13.61 12.21 16.90
CA ASP A 586 12.71 11.59 15.93
C ASP A 586 11.85 12.66 15.24
N THR A 587 11.93 12.69 13.91
CA THR A 587 11.09 13.49 13.04
C THR A 587 10.18 12.54 12.27
N GLY A 588 9.05 12.17 12.87
CA GLY A 588 8.20 11.09 12.35
C GLY A 588 7.24 11.47 11.22
N ARG A 589 7.24 12.73 10.74
CA ARG A 589 6.35 13.20 9.66
C ARG A 589 6.97 14.30 8.82
N GLY A 590 6.72 14.23 7.52
CA GLY A 590 6.98 15.30 6.58
C GLY A 590 6.37 14.98 5.22
N ILE A 591 6.06 16.00 4.44
CA ILE A 591 5.39 15.90 3.14
C ILE A 591 5.86 17.03 2.20
N ILE A 592 5.52 16.88 0.92
CA ILE A 592 5.78 17.84 -0.15
C ILE A 592 4.49 18.26 -0.85
N GLY A 593 4.51 19.44 -1.47
CA GLY A 593 3.44 19.87 -2.37
C GLY A 593 3.50 21.37 -2.66
N ASP A 594 3.10 21.76 -3.87
CA ASP A 594 2.84 23.17 -4.21
C ASP A 594 1.58 23.63 -3.44
N ILE A 595 1.79 24.36 -2.35
CA ILE A 595 0.71 24.92 -1.52
C ILE A 595 0.68 26.45 -1.59
N ASP A 596 1.74 27.06 -2.10
CA ASP A 596 1.89 28.50 -2.21
C ASP A 596 2.47 28.89 -3.58
N PRO A 597 1.61 29.20 -4.58
CA PRO A 597 2.03 29.55 -5.94
C PRO A 597 2.95 30.79 -6.06
N ALA A 598 3.22 31.48 -4.95
CA ALA A 598 4.23 32.54 -4.90
C ALA A 598 5.67 32.00 -4.89
N HIS A 599 5.86 30.70 -4.65
CA HIS A 599 7.15 30.02 -4.68
C HIS A 599 7.12 28.92 -5.74
N GLU A 600 8.14 28.90 -6.59
CA GLU A 600 8.27 27.89 -7.64
C GLU A 600 8.78 26.57 -7.06
N GLY A 601 8.20 25.45 -7.49
CA GLY A 601 8.52 24.11 -7.00
C GLY A 601 7.43 23.51 -6.11
N LEU A 602 7.74 22.38 -5.48
CA LEU A 602 6.91 21.81 -4.41
C LEU A 602 7.54 22.22 -3.07
N GLU A 603 6.78 22.90 -2.21
CA GLU A 603 7.23 23.16 -0.85
C GLU A 603 7.47 21.86 -0.10
N MET A 604 8.34 21.91 0.90
CA MET A 604 8.65 20.79 1.78
C MET A 604 8.41 21.19 3.23
N TRP A 605 7.81 20.33 4.05
CA TRP A 605 7.70 20.60 5.48
C TRP A 605 7.72 19.36 6.36
N ALA A 606 8.34 19.53 7.52
CA ALA A 606 8.43 18.55 8.60
C ALA A 606 8.54 19.24 9.97
N THR A 607 9.42 20.25 10.06
CA THR A 607 9.63 21.08 11.27
C THR A 607 9.43 22.57 11.03
N SER A 608 9.54 23.00 9.77
CA SER A 608 9.22 24.33 9.26
C SER A 608 8.81 24.19 7.78
N LEU A 609 8.23 25.22 7.20
CA LEU A 609 7.90 25.29 5.78
C LEU A 609 9.11 25.78 4.98
N LEU A 610 9.49 25.02 3.95
CA LEU A 610 10.60 25.32 3.06
C LEU A 610 10.12 25.42 1.62
N SER A 611 10.75 26.29 0.83
CA SER A 611 10.68 26.23 -0.64
C SER A 611 11.42 24.99 -1.17
N ALA A 612 11.21 24.65 -2.44
CA ALA A 612 11.86 23.53 -3.12
C ALA A 612 13.40 23.62 -3.19
N ASP A 613 13.99 24.81 -3.03
CA ASP A 613 15.43 25.03 -2.95
C ASP A 613 15.96 25.07 -1.50
N GLY A 614 15.09 24.85 -0.50
CA GLY A 614 15.46 24.71 0.91
C GLY A 614 15.48 26.01 1.71
N GLN A 615 14.97 27.12 1.18
CA GLN A 615 14.85 28.37 1.93
C GLN A 615 13.68 28.26 2.91
N LYS A 616 13.88 28.68 4.16
CA LYS A 616 12.82 28.74 5.18
C LYS A 616 11.81 29.83 4.81
N ILE A 617 10.56 29.44 4.57
CA ILE A 617 9.44 30.35 4.27
C ILE A 617 8.77 30.78 5.57
N ASP A 618 8.36 29.81 6.40
CA ASP A 618 7.61 30.06 7.64
C ASP A 618 7.86 28.92 8.67
N GLN A 619 7.61 29.19 9.94
CA GLN A 619 7.50 28.17 10.98
C GLN A 619 6.13 27.47 10.96
N LYS A 620 5.10 28.15 10.48
CA LYS A 620 3.76 27.58 10.32
C LYS A 620 3.67 26.82 9.00
N PHE A 621 3.12 25.60 9.05
CA PHE A 621 2.90 24.76 7.87
C PHE A 621 1.55 24.01 7.99
N PRO A 622 1.02 23.44 6.89
CA PRO A 622 -0.19 22.60 6.89
C PRO A 622 -0.04 21.28 7.67
N GLY A 623 -1.06 20.42 7.65
CA GLY A 623 -0.91 19.05 8.13
C GLY A 623 0.14 18.24 7.34
N THR A 624 0.62 17.15 7.93
CA THR A 624 1.71 16.31 7.38
C THR A 624 1.27 14.87 7.14
N ASN A 625 0.01 14.68 6.74
CA ASN A 625 -0.58 13.34 6.65
C ASN A 625 -0.61 12.83 5.20
N MET A 626 -1.60 13.24 4.41
CA MET A 626 -1.75 12.82 3.02
C MET A 626 -2.06 14.04 2.14
N SER A 627 -1.44 14.14 0.97
CA SER A 627 -1.80 15.15 -0.02
C SER A 627 -2.93 14.67 -0.92
N ILE A 628 -3.66 15.62 -1.50
CA ILE A 628 -4.68 15.37 -2.52
C ILE A 628 -4.72 16.54 -3.50
N ARG A 629 -4.97 16.24 -4.76
CA ARG A 629 -5.21 17.17 -5.86
C ARG A 629 -6.70 17.30 -6.07
N TRP A 630 -7.30 18.22 -5.32
CA TRP A 630 -8.75 18.37 -5.20
C TRP A 630 -9.26 19.65 -5.86
N GLY A 631 -8.54 20.76 -5.67
CA GLY A 631 -8.89 22.08 -6.18
C GLY A 631 -8.74 22.18 -7.70
N ALA A 632 -9.41 23.17 -8.28
CA ALA A 632 -9.39 23.39 -9.72
C ALA A 632 -8.09 24.00 -10.28
N ASP A 633 -7.18 24.49 -9.43
CA ASP A 633 -6.00 25.28 -9.81
C ASP A 633 -4.67 24.52 -9.72
N MET A 634 -4.71 23.19 -9.59
CA MET A 634 -3.55 22.29 -9.54
C MET A 634 -2.66 22.43 -8.30
N THR A 635 -3.00 23.32 -7.35
CA THR A 635 -2.35 23.36 -6.04
C THR A 635 -2.64 22.09 -5.24
N THR A 636 -1.76 21.80 -4.28
CA THR A 636 -1.85 20.68 -3.36
C THR A 636 -2.74 21.02 -2.17
N GLN A 637 -3.72 20.18 -1.89
CA GLN A 637 -4.48 20.22 -0.64
C GLN A 637 -4.04 19.10 0.30
N ILE A 638 -4.33 19.25 1.58
CA ILE A 638 -3.92 18.30 2.63
C ILE A 638 -5.15 17.68 3.27
N ILE A 639 -5.10 16.35 3.39
CA ILE A 639 -6.08 15.58 4.13
C ILE A 639 -5.66 15.52 5.60
N ASN A 640 -6.53 15.95 6.49
CA ASN A 640 -6.35 15.88 7.95
C ASN A 640 -7.40 14.96 8.58
N GLY A 641 -7.13 14.52 9.81
CA GLY A 641 -8.05 13.74 10.64
C GLY A 641 -7.40 12.46 11.18
N THR A 642 -7.66 12.14 12.45
CA THR A 642 -7.17 10.92 13.10
C THR A 642 -8.28 10.25 13.91
N PHE A 643 -8.13 8.94 14.15
CA PHE A 643 -9.12 8.16 14.91
C PHE A 643 -10.56 8.35 14.38
N ALA A 644 -11.45 8.87 15.22
CA ALA A 644 -12.87 9.09 14.91
C ALA A 644 -13.17 10.52 14.44
N GLU A 645 -12.17 11.38 14.30
CA GLU A 645 -12.37 12.73 13.77
C GLU A 645 -12.77 12.64 12.30
N PRO A 646 -13.81 13.40 11.86
CA PRO A 646 -14.15 13.48 10.46
C PRO A 646 -12.94 13.94 9.63
N PRO A 647 -12.55 13.20 8.57
CA PRO A 647 -11.49 13.61 7.67
C PRO A 647 -11.81 14.93 6.98
N THR A 648 -10.79 15.70 6.64
CA THR A 648 -10.97 17.04 6.06
C THR A 648 -9.99 17.28 4.94
N ILE A 649 -10.40 18.03 3.92
CA ILE A 649 -9.50 18.53 2.87
C ILE A 649 -9.32 20.02 3.11
N ASP A 650 -8.09 20.43 3.35
CA ASP A 650 -7.70 21.80 3.65
C ASP A 650 -6.76 22.34 2.56
N ASP A 651 -7.11 23.49 2.02
CA ASP A 651 -6.27 24.29 1.13
C ASP A 651 -5.55 25.35 1.95
N TRP A 652 -4.26 25.55 1.69
CA TRP A 652 -3.45 26.46 2.48
C TRP A 652 -3.89 27.93 2.38
N LYS A 653 -4.40 28.35 1.21
CA LYS A 653 -4.83 29.73 0.95
C LYS A 653 -6.34 29.92 1.09
N LYS A 654 -7.13 28.91 0.69
CA LYS A 654 -8.60 28.97 0.65
C LYS A 654 -9.26 28.39 1.91
N GLY A 655 -8.51 27.66 2.74
CA GLY A 655 -9.01 27.01 3.95
C GLY A 655 -9.75 25.70 3.66
N ARG A 656 -10.69 25.35 4.53
CA ARG A 656 -11.43 24.08 4.49
C ARG A 656 -12.27 23.95 3.22
N LEU A 657 -11.97 22.94 2.40
CA LEU A 657 -12.76 22.62 1.19
C LEU A 657 -13.79 21.51 1.43
N LEU A 658 -13.46 20.52 2.26
CA LEU A 658 -14.35 19.39 2.58
C LEU A 658 -14.23 19.01 4.05
N THR A 659 -15.36 18.77 4.71
CA THR A 659 -15.42 17.99 5.96
C THR A 659 -16.24 16.74 5.71
N ALA A 660 -15.60 15.57 5.72
CA ALA A 660 -16.22 14.28 5.41
C ALA A 660 -17.01 13.75 6.61
N THR A 661 -18.17 14.34 6.89
CA THR A 661 -18.99 13.96 8.05
C THR A 661 -19.48 12.51 7.99
N ASN A 662 -19.63 11.88 9.17
CA ASN A 662 -20.01 10.47 9.33
C ASN A 662 -19.04 9.46 8.69
N THR A 663 -17.80 9.88 8.48
CA THR A 663 -16.68 9.05 8.02
C THR A 663 -15.50 9.18 8.98
N SER A 664 -14.51 8.30 8.85
CA SER A 664 -13.29 8.34 9.64
C SER A 664 -12.08 7.87 8.83
N THR A 665 -10.90 8.25 9.28
CA THR A 665 -9.63 7.74 8.75
C THR A 665 -9.27 6.39 9.39
N ASN A 666 -8.17 5.80 8.92
CA ASN A 666 -7.65 4.51 9.35
C ASN A 666 -6.35 4.65 10.14
N ASN A 667 -5.93 3.54 10.76
CA ASN A 667 -4.58 3.36 11.31
C ASN A 667 -4.25 4.33 12.48
N GLY A 668 -5.27 4.68 13.28
CA GLY A 668 -5.12 5.43 14.52
C GLY A 668 -4.58 6.84 14.32
N THR A 669 -3.41 7.13 14.90
CA THR A 669 -2.71 8.42 14.75
C THR A 669 -2.09 8.60 13.36
N LYS A 670 -1.95 7.53 12.57
CA LYS A 670 -1.51 7.66 11.17
C LYS A 670 -2.53 8.50 10.40
N GLY A 671 -3.81 8.20 10.56
CA GLY A 671 -4.90 9.02 10.05
C GLY A 671 -5.12 8.86 8.56
N ASN A 672 -4.83 7.67 8.02
CA ASN A 672 -4.79 7.48 6.57
C ASN A 672 -6.20 7.38 5.98
N PRO A 673 -6.48 7.99 4.82
CA PRO A 673 -7.61 7.59 3.98
C PRO A 673 -7.54 6.09 3.66
N SER A 674 -8.66 5.50 3.23
CA SER A 674 -8.61 4.15 2.65
C SER A 674 -7.83 4.14 1.34
N LEU A 675 -8.02 5.18 0.51
CA LEU A 675 -7.26 5.41 -0.71
C LEU A 675 -7.44 6.88 -1.17
N VAL A 676 -6.41 7.44 -1.80
CA VAL A 676 -6.47 8.68 -2.60
C VAL A 676 -5.99 8.35 -4.00
N ALA A 677 -6.83 8.55 -5.02
CA ALA A 677 -6.51 8.23 -6.42
C ALA A 677 -7.46 8.91 -7.42
N ASP A 678 -7.00 9.25 -8.63
CA ASP A 678 -7.83 9.56 -9.81
C ASP A 678 -8.48 8.26 -10.29
N LEU A 679 -9.67 7.95 -9.79
CA LEU A 679 -10.39 6.72 -10.10
C LEU A 679 -11.37 6.90 -11.25
N PHE A 680 -11.91 8.09 -11.44
CA PHE A 680 -12.84 8.42 -12.52
C PHE A 680 -12.94 9.95 -12.59
N GLY A 681 -13.72 10.48 -13.53
CA GLY A 681 -13.72 11.90 -13.77
C GLY A 681 -12.42 12.35 -14.44
N ASP A 682 -12.02 13.60 -14.21
CA ASP A 682 -10.82 14.21 -14.77
C ASP A 682 -9.61 13.91 -13.88
N TRP A 683 -8.49 14.59 -14.11
CA TRP A 683 -7.20 14.32 -13.46
C TRP A 683 -7.16 14.48 -11.93
N ARG A 684 -8.20 15.04 -11.31
CA ARG A 684 -8.23 15.26 -9.85
C ARG A 684 -8.48 13.94 -9.14
N GLU A 685 -8.00 13.89 -7.90
CA GLU A 685 -8.04 12.67 -7.10
C GLU A 685 -9.34 12.58 -6.30
N GLU A 686 -9.92 11.38 -6.27
CA GLU A 686 -10.97 11.02 -5.34
C GLU A 686 -10.40 10.74 -3.94
N LEU A 687 -11.16 11.13 -2.90
CA LEU A 687 -10.92 10.73 -1.52
C LEU A 687 -11.81 9.54 -1.15
N ILE A 688 -11.20 8.42 -0.77
CA ILE A 688 -11.92 7.25 -0.24
C ILE A 688 -11.69 7.12 1.25
N VAL A 689 -12.78 7.12 2.02
CA VAL A 689 -12.78 6.96 3.47
C VAL A 689 -13.91 6.03 3.91
N LYS A 690 -13.74 5.30 4.99
CA LYS A 690 -14.81 4.46 5.53
C LYS A 690 -15.87 5.32 6.22
N LYS A 691 -17.13 4.88 6.15
CA LYS A 691 -18.13 5.35 7.12
C LYS A 691 -17.71 4.93 8.53
N ALA A 692 -18.10 5.70 9.54
CA ALA A 692 -17.71 5.42 10.93
C ALA A 692 -18.09 4.01 11.41
N ASP A 693 -19.15 3.41 10.86
CA ASP A 693 -19.60 2.04 11.15
C ASP A 693 -19.03 0.97 10.21
N SER A 694 -18.20 1.37 9.24
CA SER A 694 -17.68 0.54 8.14
C SER A 694 -18.76 -0.15 7.29
N SER A 695 -19.98 0.40 7.24
CA SER A 695 -21.06 -0.11 6.37
C SER A 695 -20.86 0.24 4.88
N ALA A 696 -19.99 1.21 4.59
CA ALA A 696 -19.63 1.61 3.24
C ALA A 696 -18.23 2.23 3.21
N LEU A 697 -17.57 2.16 2.05
CA LEU A 697 -16.58 3.16 1.66
C LEU A 697 -17.32 4.33 1.02
N ARG A 698 -16.98 5.56 1.42
CA ARG A 698 -17.48 6.77 0.78
C ARG A 698 -16.38 7.33 -0.11
N ILE A 699 -16.72 7.53 -1.37
CA ILE A 699 -15.82 8.06 -2.39
C ILE A 699 -16.27 9.46 -2.75
N TYR A 700 -15.48 10.45 -2.38
CA TYR A 700 -15.71 11.85 -2.64
C TYR A 700 -14.99 12.30 -3.91
N MET A 701 -15.62 13.18 -4.68
CA MET A 701 -15.03 13.81 -5.87
C MET A 701 -15.20 15.33 -5.85
N SER A 702 -14.31 16.05 -6.52
CA SER A 702 -14.39 17.49 -6.68
C SER A 702 -15.43 17.89 -7.74
N THR A 703 -16.28 18.86 -7.42
CA THR A 703 -17.26 19.46 -8.35
C THR A 703 -16.90 20.89 -8.76
N GLU A 704 -15.72 21.37 -8.35
CA GLU A 704 -15.20 22.66 -8.79
C GLU A 704 -14.86 22.59 -10.28
N LYS A 705 -15.24 23.57 -11.08
CA LYS A 705 -14.89 23.56 -12.50
C LYS A 705 -13.42 23.95 -12.70
N THR A 706 -12.63 23.13 -13.38
CA THR A 706 -11.26 23.47 -13.81
C THR A 706 -11.16 23.71 -15.31
N ASN A 707 -10.27 24.62 -15.71
CA ASN A 707 -9.89 24.88 -17.10
C ASN A 707 -8.56 24.19 -17.47
N HIS A 708 -8.10 23.26 -16.62
CA HIS A 708 -6.94 22.43 -16.89
C HIS A 708 -7.34 21.10 -17.48
N LYS A 709 -6.58 20.66 -18.48
CA LYS A 709 -6.77 19.39 -19.16
C LYS A 709 -5.51 18.56 -19.06
N LEU A 710 -5.59 17.49 -18.30
CA LEU A 710 -4.51 16.53 -18.11
C LEU A 710 -5.07 15.13 -18.32
N TYR A 711 -4.26 14.22 -18.87
CA TYR A 711 -4.70 12.84 -18.96
C TYR A 711 -4.84 12.23 -17.55
N THR A 712 -5.64 11.18 -17.41
CA THR A 712 -5.82 10.53 -16.10
C THR A 712 -4.48 10.10 -15.51
N LEU A 713 -4.21 10.45 -14.26
CA LEU A 713 -2.94 10.18 -13.59
C LEU A 713 -2.66 8.67 -13.52
N MET A 714 -3.69 7.82 -13.58
CA MET A 714 -3.56 6.37 -13.63
C MET A 714 -2.88 5.84 -14.91
N GLN A 715 -2.66 6.69 -15.92
CA GLN A 715 -1.86 6.37 -17.10
C GLN A 715 -0.43 6.94 -17.05
N ASP A 716 -0.04 7.57 -15.94
CA ASP A 716 1.37 7.80 -15.58
C ASP A 716 1.89 6.60 -14.79
N LYS A 717 3.01 6.00 -15.24
CA LYS A 717 3.53 4.76 -14.64
C LYS A 717 3.96 4.94 -13.18
N GLN A 718 4.56 6.08 -12.82
CA GLN A 718 5.02 6.33 -11.45
C GLN A 718 3.84 6.56 -10.50
N TYR A 719 2.85 7.34 -10.95
CA TYR A 719 1.63 7.53 -10.19
C TYR A 719 0.89 6.20 -9.99
N ARG A 720 0.68 5.43 -11.06
CA ARG A 720 -0.06 4.16 -11.01
C ARG A 720 0.62 3.09 -10.14
N THR A 721 1.96 3.00 -10.16
CA THR A 721 2.68 2.14 -9.21
C THR A 721 2.62 2.70 -7.79
N GLY A 722 2.67 4.01 -7.60
CA GLY A 722 2.43 4.67 -6.31
C GLY A 722 1.06 4.32 -5.71
N ILE A 723 0.00 4.27 -6.53
CA ILE A 723 -1.33 3.83 -6.10
C ILE A 723 -1.33 2.35 -5.66
N ALA A 724 -0.66 1.47 -6.41
CA ALA A 724 -0.52 0.06 -6.03
C ALA A 724 0.26 -0.11 -4.71
N ASN A 725 1.20 0.79 -4.43
CA ASN A 725 2.04 0.77 -3.24
C ASN A 725 1.40 1.48 -2.05
N GLN A 726 0.33 2.27 -2.23
CA GLN A 726 -0.20 3.18 -1.20
C GLN A 726 -0.59 2.46 0.10
N ASN A 727 -1.00 1.20 0.04
CA ASN A 727 -1.34 0.39 1.23
C ASN A 727 -0.12 -0.12 2.02
N THR A 728 1.11 0.06 1.52
CA THR A 728 2.27 -0.58 2.12
C THR A 728 2.77 0.15 3.37
N GLY A 729 3.01 -0.62 4.44
CA GLY A 729 3.56 -0.12 5.71
C GLY A 729 2.80 1.08 6.26
N TYR A 730 3.41 2.26 6.20
CA TYR A 730 2.75 3.54 6.46
C TYR A 730 2.46 4.23 5.13
N ASN A 731 1.17 4.31 4.77
CA ASN A 731 0.68 4.84 3.50
C ASN A 731 1.28 6.23 3.20
N GLN A 732 1.77 6.42 1.98
CA GLN A 732 2.30 7.70 1.49
C GLN A 732 1.57 8.14 0.21
N PRO A 733 1.55 9.45 -0.12
CA PRO A 733 1.00 9.94 -1.38
C PRO A 733 1.70 9.40 -2.62
N ALA A 734 0.96 9.31 -3.72
CA ALA A 734 1.50 9.00 -5.04
C ALA A 734 1.79 10.28 -5.82
N TYR A 735 2.85 10.27 -6.63
CA TYR A 735 3.27 11.40 -7.45
C TYR A 735 3.48 10.94 -8.89
N PRO A 736 3.12 11.74 -9.91
CA PRO A 736 3.43 11.41 -11.29
C PRO A 736 4.92 11.56 -11.59
N SER A 737 5.35 11.05 -12.74
CA SER A 737 6.74 11.12 -13.21
C SER A 737 7.22 12.51 -13.63
N PHE A 738 6.35 13.52 -13.61
CA PHE A 738 6.60 14.90 -14.06
C PHE A 738 6.25 15.92 -12.97
N TYR A 739 6.79 17.14 -13.08
CA TYR A 739 6.46 18.24 -12.19
C TYR A 739 4.96 18.57 -12.20
N PHE A 740 4.30 18.39 -11.05
CA PHE A 740 2.85 18.48 -10.93
C PHE A 740 2.42 19.50 -9.88
N ALA A 741 2.29 20.74 -10.36
CA ALA A 741 2.04 21.96 -9.61
C ALA A 741 1.22 22.97 -10.45
N SER A 742 0.81 24.07 -9.83
CA SER A 742 0.01 25.14 -10.43
C SER A 742 0.76 26.01 -11.45
N ASP A 743 2.09 26.06 -11.39
CA ASP A 743 2.98 26.79 -12.28
C ASP A 743 3.69 25.88 -13.31
N MET A 744 3.29 24.61 -13.40
CA MET A 744 3.95 23.63 -14.26
C MET A 744 3.92 24.04 -15.74
N ASN A 745 4.99 23.71 -16.45
CA ASN A 745 5.06 23.87 -17.90
C ASN A 745 4.49 22.62 -18.60
N TRP A 746 3.31 22.76 -19.22
CA TRP A 746 2.61 21.69 -19.92
C TRP A 746 3.41 20.99 -21.04
N ARG A 747 4.53 21.57 -21.49
CA ARG A 747 5.44 20.95 -22.46
C ARG A 747 6.21 19.77 -21.89
N ASP A 748 6.41 19.76 -20.58
CA ASP A 748 7.25 18.80 -19.88
C ASP A 748 6.45 17.57 -19.44
N VAL A 749 5.11 17.62 -19.60
CA VAL A 749 4.23 16.46 -19.40
C VAL A 749 4.47 15.42 -20.50
N PRO A 750 4.80 14.16 -20.14
CA PRO A 750 5.06 13.10 -21.10
C PRO A 750 3.86 12.81 -22.00
N LEU A 751 4.09 12.84 -23.32
CA LEU A 751 3.12 12.36 -24.32
C LEU A 751 3.53 10.99 -24.86
N LEU A 752 2.56 10.15 -25.19
CA LEU A 752 2.83 8.89 -25.88
C LEU A 752 3.51 9.18 -27.23
N LYS A 753 4.76 8.74 -27.39
CA LYS A 753 5.47 8.85 -28.68
C LYS A 753 4.74 7.99 -29.72
N LYS A 754 4.21 8.62 -30.77
CA LYS A 754 3.74 7.90 -31.96
C LYS A 754 4.95 7.22 -32.59
N HIS A 755 5.11 5.91 -32.40
CA HIS A 755 5.97 5.12 -33.25
C HIS A 755 5.35 5.13 -34.65
N HIS A 756 5.91 5.97 -35.52
CA HIS A 756 5.58 5.99 -36.95
C HIS A 756 6.11 4.76 -37.66
#